data_AF-A0A3P1VXE0-F1
#
_entry.id   AF-A0A3P1VXE0-F1
#
_cell.length_a   1.000
_cell.length_b   1.000
_cell.length_c   1.000
_cell.angle_alpha   90.00
_cell.angle_beta   90.00
_cell.angle_gamma   90.00
#
_symmetry.space_group_name_H-M   'P 1'
#
loop_
_entity.id
_entity.type
_entity.pdbx_description
1 polymer ?
#
loop_
_entity_poly.entity_id
_entity_poly.type
_entity_poly.pdbx_seq_one_letter_code
_entity_poly.pdbx_strand_id
1 'polypeptide(L)'
;MKKIILLVSLIVALSSCGGGGGGGAPQTNSATPQIPGGTQSPLMPVPPMAQNPIGPQNSVPNNPNNQNNPNNPGISVEPEIPKNIEIPTGKGVKVGVLDDDFVSGSNAITKRFYIKDDFHGLLSSGTPFDEVLAKEFGNRFVALTKDEGVPGKDDHGLIVATILGGKSGKGAKGASVYGVSFGEPNSLIIDIKKYKELKDKGVTIYNQSFGTPRGYSEFTINNYKNGMYGSVLRGNATHNELDKKVTELMDFYREAVNEGALFIWAAGNTDKGRTFNEPTIQAGLPHFIPSLHKGWIAVVGVKPDGREYDTHLARAGGARYWTISANGNCELATCTDIGSSFAAPRVSASAAKIKERFPWMTGHEIKQTILTTAKDIGQPGVDTIFGWGLLDEEKALKGPAQFSKELIVGERAANAGAEAKFNANIPAGMVSIFENDITGLGGLEKSGNGTLILTGDNTYSGITYVEEGKLSIYKENGSNIRISPQGTVMTYPKTVIGLRNFDGTFLPVNVDNNGGTFENTGSGAVITGNYTAARGSVTKADIGTKLTVKGTVNLNGENTLVQTVKNRYVTAKPMNEAIIEAEKGINGNFTKVETPELINASSEVTGNNLTVTLSRKNVEEYVTSLETTDEMRRVAAQNIETS
;
A
#
# COMPACT_ATOMS: atom_id res chain seq x y z
N MET A 1 -59.60 12.65 -38.41
CA MET A 1 -58.19 12.17 -38.29
C MET A 1 -58.22 10.67 -37.93
N LYS A 2 -57.16 9.88 -38.19
CA LYS A 2 -57.13 8.40 -38.04
C LYS A 2 -56.58 8.01 -36.64
N LYS A 3 -57.13 7.04 -35.88
CA LYS A 3 -56.82 5.57 -35.81
C LYS A 3 -55.29 5.26 -35.71
N ILE A 4 -54.73 4.32 -34.93
CA ILE A 4 -55.13 3.00 -34.33
C ILE A 4 -54.44 2.88 -32.92
N ILE A 5 -54.86 2.23 -31.82
CA ILE A 5 -55.92 1.24 -31.42
C ILE A 5 -55.51 -0.27 -31.36
N LEU A 6 -54.76 -0.68 -30.31
CA LEU A 6 -54.63 -2.05 -29.70
C LEU A 6 -53.77 -1.93 -28.41
N LEU A 7 -53.90 -2.60 -27.24
CA LEU A 7 -54.80 -3.62 -26.63
C LEU A 7 -54.49 -5.15 -26.79
N VAL A 8 -54.86 -5.95 -25.76
CA VAL A 8 -54.95 -7.44 -25.66
C VAL A 8 -53.62 -8.24 -25.56
N SER A 9 -53.41 -9.25 -24.68
CA SER A 9 -54.09 -9.70 -23.44
C SER A 9 -53.24 -10.70 -22.60
N LEU A 10 -53.69 -10.95 -21.36
CA LEU A 10 -53.29 -12.05 -20.45
C LEU A 10 -54.02 -13.38 -20.79
N ILE A 11 -53.42 -14.55 -20.54
CA ILE A 11 -54.11 -15.87 -20.42
C ILE A 11 -53.26 -16.90 -19.65
N VAL A 12 -53.89 -17.98 -19.13
CA VAL A 12 -53.30 -18.98 -18.19
C VAL A 12 -53.68 -20.42 -18.56
N ALA A 13 -52.71 -21.35 -18.56
CA ALA A 13 -52.81 -22.81 -18.30
C ALA A 13 -51.37 -23.40 -18.23
N LEU A 14 -50.93 -24.36 -17.41
CA LEU A 14 -51.46 -25.58 -16.73
C LEU A 14 -51.18 -26.93 -17.44
N SER A 15 -50.36 -27.74 -16.76
CA SER A 15 -50.34 -29.22 -16.66
C SER A 15 -50.20 -30.13 -17.90
N SER A 16 -49.05 -30.81 -17.99
CA SER A 16 -48.87 -32.22 -18.41
C SER A 16 -47.50 -32.69 -17.90
N CYS A 17 -47.25 -33.79 -17.17
CA CYS A 17 -47.95 -35.04 -16.83
C CYS A 17 -47.64 -36.27 -17.73
N GLY A 18 -46.47 -36.89 -17.50
CA GLY A 18 -46.08 -38.23 -17.98
C GLY A 18 -44.56 -38.41 -18.02
N GLY A 19 -43.95 -39.56 -17.70
CA GLY A 19 -44.51 -40.74 -17.01
C GLY A 19 -43.83 -42.07 -17.37
N GLY A 20 -43.22 -42.74 -16.38
CA GLY A 20 -43.06 -44.21 -16.35
C GLY A 20 -41.74 -44.84 -16.82
N GLY A 21 -41.16 -45.68 -15.94
CA GLY A 21 -40.27 -46.82 -16.28
C GLY A 21 -38.78 -46.52 -16.55
N GLY A 22 -37.83 -47.45 -16.28
CA GLY A 22 -37.99 -48.68 -15.49
C GLY A 22 -37.00 -49.82 -15.80
N GLY A 23 -35.93 -49.96 -15.00
CA GLY A 23 -35.17 -51.21 -14.82
C GLY A 23 -33.99 -51.49 -15.77
N GLY A 24 -33.12 -52.42 -15.35
CA GLY A 24 -32.13 -53.07 -16.23
C GLY A 24 -30.66 -52.67 -16.04
N ALA A 25 -29.94 -53.36 -15.14
CA ALA A 25 -28.51 -53.63 -15.33
C ALA A 25 -28.36 -54.99 -16.05
N PRO A 26 -27.28 -55.22 -16.82
CA PRO A 26 -26.10 -55.86 -16.22
C PRO A 26 -24.75 -55.32 -16.74
N GLN A 27 -23.65 -55.85 -16.20
CA GLN A 27 -22.27 -55.55 -16.61
C GLN A 27 -21.92 -56.17 -17.97
N THR A 28 -20.96 -55.58 -18.69
CA THR A 28 -19.80 -56.30 -19.29
C THR A 28 -18.72 -55.32 -19.77
N ASN A 29 -17.49 -55.80 -19.97
CA ASN A 29 -16.31 -54.99 -20.30
C ASN A 29 -16.17 -54.74 -21.82
N SER A 30 -15.68 -53.56 -22.21
CA SER A 30 -14.70 -53.39 -23.32
C SER A 30 -14.24 -51.93 -23.42
N ALA A 31 -13.17 -51.66 -24.18
CA ALA A 31 -12.49 -50.38 -24.23
C ALA A 31 -13.13 -49.36 -25.19
N THR A 32 -12.89 -48.07 -24.93
CA THR A 32 -13.41 -46.93 -25.72
C THR A 32 -12.26 -46.15 -26.39
N PRO A 33 -12.40 -45.59 -27.61
CA PRO A 33 -11.29 -45.01 -28.37
C PRO A 33 -10.88 -43.57 -27.97
N GLN A 34 -9.77 -43.10 -28.52
CA GLN A 34 -9.31 -41.71 -28.47
C GLN A 34 -10.00 -40.79 -29.51
N ILE A 35 -9.74 -39.48 -29.34
CA ILE A 35 -9.58 -38.36 -30.31
C ILE A 35 -10.69 -37.28 -30.19
N PRO A 36 -10.39 -35.95 -30.16
CA PRO A 36 -9.13 -35.22 -29.94
C PRO A 36 -9.20 -34.19 -28.77
N GLY A 37 -8.07 -33.52 -28.50
CA GLY A 37 -7.86 -32.59 -27.39
C GLY A 37 -8.65 -31.27 -27.39
N GLY A 38 -8.78 -30.71 -26.18
CA GLY A 38 -9.09 -29.31 -25.90
C GLY A 38 -7.93 -28.64 -25.16
N THR A 39 -7.65 -27.37 -25.45
CA THR A 39 -6.49 -26.62 -24.95
C THR A 39 -6.58 -26.31 -23.46
N GLN A 40 -5.55 -26.67 -22.69
CA GLN A 40 -5.33 -26.14 -21.34
C GLN A 40 -4.49 -24.86 -21.38
N SER A 41 -4.86 -23.85 -20.59
CA SER A 41 -4.01 -22.69 -20.32
C SER A 41 -2.80 -23.11 -19.47
N PRO A 42 -1.58 -22.57 -19.71
CA PRO A 42 -0.40 -22.96 -18.94
C PRO A 42 -0.50 -22.59 -17.45
N LEU A 43 -0.15 -23.53 -16.58
CA LEU A 43 0.13 -23.29 -15.17
C LEU A 43 1.47 -22.55 -15.03
N MET A 44 1.54 -21.53 -14.17
CA MET A 44 2.81 -20.86 -13.84
C MET A 44 3.57 -21.64 -12.76
N PRO A 45 4.85 -22.02 -12.97
CA PRO A 45 5.69 -22.64 -11.94
C PRO A 45 6.17 -21.64 -10.88
N VAL A 46 6.39 -22.13 -9.65
CA VAL A 46 6.89 -21.35 -8.50
C VAL A 46 8.43 -21.33 -8.49
N PRO A 47 9.10 -20.18 -8.23
CA PRO A 47 10.55 -20.13 -8.09
C PRO A 47 11.04 -20.66 -6.72
N PRO A 48 12.15 -21.42 -6.65
CA PRO A 48 12.73 -21.87 -5.39
C PRO A 48 13.56 -20.78 -4.68
N MET A 49 13.68 -20.87 -3.35
CA MET A 49 14.48 -19.95 -2.54
C MET A 49 15.99 -20.05 -2.86
N ALA A 50 16.65 -18.92 -3.05
CA ALA A 50 18.11 -18.85 -3.11
C ALA A 50 18.72 -18.89 -1.70
N GLN A 51 19.71 -19.77 -1.49
CA GLN A 51 20.57 -19.78 -0.31
C GLN A 51 21.85 -18.97 -0.60
N ASN A 52 22.23 -18.05 0.29
CA ASN A 52 23.48 -17.29 0.16
C ASN A 52 24.71 -18.14 0.50
N PRO A 53 25.68 -18.33 -0.40
CA PRO A 53 26.99 -18.86 -0.05
C PRO A 53 27.86 -17.76 0.57
N ILE A 54 28.54 -18.05 1.69
CA ILE A 54 29.54 -17.15 2.27
C ILE A 54 30.89 -17.39 1.57
N GLY A 55 31.45 -16.34 0.96
CA GLY A 55 32.78 -16.32 0.33
C GLY A 55 33.72 -15.32 1.02
N PRO A 56 35.05 -15.53 0.98
CA PRO A 56 35.99 -14.85 1.88
C PRO A 56 36.28 -13.39 1.52
N GLN A 57 36.47 -12.56 2.55
CA GLN A 57 37.03 -11.21 2.41
C GLN A 57 38.52 -11.29 2.08
N ASN A 58 38.94 -10.74 0.94
CA ASN A 58 40.34 -10.38 0.69
C ASN A 58 40.50 -8.87 0.82
N SER A 59 41.26 -8.42 1.83
CA SER A 59 41.62 -7.02 2.01
C SER A 59 42.80 -6.63 1.12
N VAL A 60 42.61 -5.61 0.29
CA VAL A 60 43.68 -4.98 -0.49
C VAL A 60 43.96 -3.58 0.11
N PRO A 61 45.23 -3.20 0.37
CA PRO A 61 45.55 -1.91 1.00
C PRO A 61 45.15 -0.71 0.12
N ASN A 62 44.63 0.33 0.77
CA ASN A 62 44.22 1.56 0.11
C ASN A 62 45.47 2.44 -0.19
N ASN A 63 45.70 2.81 -1.45
CA ASN A 63 46.85 3.64 -1.86
C ASN A 63 46.37 5.06 -2.25
N PRO A 64 46.59 6.09 -1.42
CA PRO A 64 45.90 7.37 -1.51
C PRO A 64 46.58 8.37 -2.46
N ASN A 65 46.91 7.98 -3.70
CA ASN A 65 47.67 8.83 -4.63
C ASN A 65 47.32 8.63 -6.12
N ASN A 66 46.05 8.81 -6.48
CA ASN A 66 45.66 8.97 -7.90
C ASN A 66 44.40 9.84 -8.11
N GLN A 67 44.40 11.06 -7.56
CA GLN A 67 43.47 12.12 -7.97
C GLN A 67 44.19 13.13 -8.86
N ASN A 68 44.13 12.93 -10.18
CA ASN A 68 44.06 13.98 -11.23
C ASN A 68 44.21 13.36 -12.63
N ASN A 69 43.11 12.82 -13.17
CA ASN A 69 42.99 12.51 -14.60
C ASN A 69 41.65 13.10 -15.10
N PRO A 70 41.66 14.13 -15.97
CA PRO A 70 40.43 14.81 -16.41
C PRO A 70 39.43 13.94 -17.20
N ASN A 71 39.85 12.78 -17.70
CA ASN A 71 39.09 11.99 -18.69
C ASN A 71 38.30 10.80 -18.07
N ASN A 72 37.71 10.94 -16.88
CA ASN A 72 36.88 9.89 -16.26
C ASN A 72 35.38 10.30 -16.16
N PRO A 73 34.55 10.00 -17.17
CA PRO A 73 33.15 10.41 -17.22
C PRO A 73 32.24 9.47 -16.38
N GLY A 74 32.29 9.58 -15.05
CA GLY A 74 31.51 8.68 -14.20
C GLY A 74 31.64 8.82 -12.69
N ILE A 75 31.38 10.01 -12.12
CA ILE A 75 30.99 10.08 -10.70
C ILE A 75 29.47 9.80 -10.63
N SER A 76 29.10 8.57 -10.27
CA SER A 76 27.71 8.19 -10.06
C SER A 76 27.13 8.92 -8.85
N VAL A 77 26.27 9.90 -9.11
CA VAL A 77 25.44 10.54 -8.08
C VAL A 77 24.32 9.57 -7.69
N GLU A 78 24.67 8.55 -6.91
CA GLU A 78 23.71 7.71 -6.20
C GLU A 78 23.13 8.55 -5.04
N PRO A 79 21.81 8.83 -5.02
CA PRO A 79 21.27 9.77 -4.05
C PRO A 79 21.32 9.26 -2.61
N GLU A 80 21.32 10.21 -1.67
CA GLU A 80 21.15 9.91 -0.26
C GLU A 80 19.70 9.52 0.05
N ILE A 81 19.37 8.24 -0.17
CA ILE A 81 18.28 7.57 0.53
C ILE A 81 18.55 7.76 2.04
N PRO A 82 17.63 8.33 2.84
CA PRO A 82 17.88 8.60 4.26
C PRO A 82 18.23 7.33 5.05
N LYS A 83 19.53 7.12 5.31
CA LYS A 83 20.08 5.86 5.85
C LYS A 83 19.75 5.56 7.31
N ASN A 84 18.93 6.39 7.96
CA ASN A 84 18.56 6.28 9.37
C ASN A 84 17.10 6.69 9.59
N ILE A 85 16.18 5.84 9.14
CA ILE A 85 14.75 5.97 9.42
C ILE A 85 14.49 5.42 10.82
N GLU A 86 13.99 6.25 11.74
CA GLU A 86 13.58 5.81 13.09
C GLU A 86 12.51 4.72 12.97
N ILE A 87 12.67 3.59 13.68
CA ILE A 87 11.71 2.48 13.63
C ILE A 87 10.36 2.97 14.17
N PRO A 88 9.29 3.00 13.35
CA PRO A 88 8.02 3.59 13.76
C PRO A 88 7.41 2.88 14.97
N THR A 89 6.85 3.68 15.88
CA THR A 89 6.22 3.24 17.13
C THR A 89 4.71 3.46 17.15
N GLY A 90 4.13 3.98 16.06
CA GLY A 90 2.77 4.52 15.98
C GLY A 90 2.62 5.94 16.55
N LYS A 91 3.72 6.67 16.75
CA LYS A 91 3.77 8.00 17.38
C LYS A 91 2.87 8.99 16.64
N GLY A 92 2.05 9.72 17.39
CA GLY A 92 1.09 10.68 16.84
C GLY A 92 -0.15 10.06 16.20
N VAL A 93 -0.21 8.74 16.01
CA VAL A 93 -1.38 8.04 15.46
C VAL A 93 -2.38 7.72 16.57
N LYS A 94 -3.67 7.89 16.27
CA LYS A 94 -4.79 7.61 17.18
C LYS A 94 -5.49 6.32 16.77
N VAL A 95 -5.64 5.39 17.70
CA VAL A 95 -6.25 4.08 17.46
C VAL A 95 -7.38 3.85 18.46
N GLY A 96 -8.56 3.51 17.96
CA GLY A 96 -9.68 3.08 18.79
C GLY A 96 -9.53 1.61 19.16
N VAL A 97 -9.75 1.25 20.42
CA VAL A 97 -9.89 -0.14 20.88
C VAL A 97 -11.28 -0.30 21.47
N LEU A 98 -12.11 -1.09 20.81
CA LEU A 98 -13.50 -1.26 21.17
C LEU A 98 -13.70 -2.70 21.63
N ASP A 99 -13.95 -2.86 22.94
CA ASP A 99 -13.83 -4.14 23.67
C ASP A 99 -14.70 -4.12 24.95
N ASP A 100 -14.39 -4.92 25.98
CA ASP A 100 -15.22 -5.06 27.17
C ASP A 100 -15.31 -3.79 28.05
N ASP A 101 -14.27 -3.51 28.85
CA ASP A 101 -14.29 -2.47 29.89
C ASP A 101 -12.93 -1.76 30.04
N PHE A 102 -13.00 -0.43 30.05
CA PHE A 102 -11.90 0.51 30.29
C PHE A 102 -12.26 1.60 31.31
N VAL A 103 -13.47 1.56 31.89
CA VAL A 103 -14.08 2.66 32.66
C VAL A 103 -14.41 2.29 34.11
N SER A 104 -14.44 1.01 34.49
CA SER A 104 -14.67 0.63 35.90
C SER A 104 -13.57 1.09 36.87
N GLY A 105 -12.34 1.33 36.38
CA GLY A 105 -11.19 1.70 37.20
C GLY A 105 -10.98 0.72 38.37
N SER A 106 -10.74 1.25 39.57
CA SER A 106 -10.64 0.50 40.83
C SER A 106 -11.85 -0.37 41.21
N ASN A 107 -12.98 -0.27 40.50
CA ASN A 107 -14.13 -1.17 40.67
C ASN A 107 -14.02 -2.48 39.86
N ALA A 108 -12.93 -2.68 39.11
CA ALA A 108 -12.59 -3.92 38.40
C ALA A 108 -11.09 -4.23 38.58
N ILE A 109 -10.75 -5.51 38.54
CA ILE A 109 -9.38 -6.01 38.77
C ILE A 109 -8.99 -7.04 37.71
N THR A 110 -7.71 -7.06 37.34
CA THR A 110 -7.17 -8.07 36.42
C THR A 110 -7.30 -9.49 36.97
N LYS A 111 -7.41 -10.45 36.06
CA LYS A 111 -7.48 -11.89 36.33
C LYS A 111 -6.36 -12.64 35.59
N ARG A 112 -6.01 -12.20 34.37
CA ARG A 112 -5.10 -12.88 33.42
C ARG A 112 -3.73 -12.23 33.24
N PHE A 113 -3.50 -11.08 33.85
CA PHE A 113 -2.20 -10.40 33.85
C PHE A 113 -1.28 -10.94 34.96
N TYR A 114 0.02 -11.08 34.65
CA TYR A 114 1.20 -11.14 35.54
C TYR A 114 1.17 -11.94 36.87
N ILE A 115 2.24 -12.72 37.07
CA ILE A 115 2.78 -13.09 38.39
C ILE A 115 3.94 -12.15 38.74
N LYS A 116 4.16 -11.89 40.04
CA LYS A 116 5.33 -11.19 40.56
C LYS A 116 6.63 -11.91 40.16
N ASP A 117 7.65 -11.15 39.76
CA ASP A 117 9.04 -11.60 39.82
C ASP A 117 9.94 -10.44 40.30
N ASP A 118 10.91 -10.76 41.14
CA ASP A 118 11.28 -9.93 42.30
C ASP A 118 12.30 -8.81 42.02
N PHE A 119 12.51 -8.45 40.74
CA PHE A 119 13.41 -7.34 40.37
C PHE A 119 12.74 -6.12 39.72
N HIS A 120 11.72 -6.26 38.87
CA HIS A 120 11.10 -5.11 38.17
C HIS A 120 9.57 -5.19 37.89
N GLY A 121 8.86 -6.20 38.40
CA GLY A 121 7.41 -6.36 38.12
C GLY A 121 6.50 -5.33 38.82
N LEU A 122 5.84 -4.45 38.05
CA LEU A 122 4.93 -3.42 38.58
C LEU A 122 3.43 -3.79 38.56
N LEU A 123 3.05 -4.96 38.02
CA LEU A 123 1.66 -5.40 37.84
C LEU A 123 1.51 -6.87 38.27
N SER A 124 0.31 -7.26 38.72
CA SER A 124 -0.06 -8.65 39.00
C SER A 124 -1.52 -8.93 38.64
N SER A 125 -1.94 -10.19 38.72
CA SER A 125 -3.36 -10.51 38.85
C SER A 125 -3.91 -9.83 40.11
N GLY A 126 -5.17 -9.36 40.06
CA GLY A 126 -5.78 -8.53 41.08
C GLY A 126 -5.48 -7.02 41.01
N THR A 127 -4.77 -6.52 39.98
CA THR A 127 -4.48 -5.08 39.86
C THR A 127 -5.70 -4.29 39.34
N PRO A 128 -6.04 -3.13 39.92
CA PRO A 128 -7.03 -2.19 39.39
C PRO A 128 -6.86 -1.81 37.91
N PHE A 129 -7.97 -1.62 37.18
CA PHE A 129 -7.96 -1.30 35.75
C PHE A 129 -7.32 0.07 35.43
N ASP A 130 -7.58 1.08 36.27
CA ASP A 130 -7.00 2.42 36.15
C ASP A 130 -5.49 2.42 36.39
N GLU A 131 -5.02 1.64 37.37
CA GLU A 131 -3.60 1.42 37.63
C GLU A 131 -2.88 0.73 36.47
N VAL A 132 -3.50 -0.28 35.83
CA VAL A 132 -2.97 -0.90 34.59
C VAL A 132 -2.85 0.13 33.47
N LEU A 133 -3.91 0.90 33.20
CA LEU A 133 -3.91 1.91 32.13
C LEU A 133 -2.85 2.99 32.35
N ALA A 134 -2.74 3.50 33.59
CA ALA A 134 -1.72 4.48 33.95
C ALA A 134 -0.29 3.93 33.79
N LYS A 135 -0.06 2.65 34.17
CA LYS A 135 1.26 2.01 34.05
C LYS A 135 1.62 1.67 32.61
N GLU A 136 0.73 1.09 31.82
CA GLU A 136 1.01 0.67 30.44
C GLU A 136 1.07 1.84 29.44
N PHE A 137 0.26 2.88 29.63
CA PHE A 137 0.12 3.96 28.65
C PHE A 137 0.50 5.34 29.18
N GLY A 138 0.22 5.62 30.46
CA GLY A 138 0.22 6.98 30.98
C GLY A 138 -0.73 7.87 30.15
N ASN A 139 -0.27 9.08 29.80
CA ASN A 139 -1.07 10.07 29.06
C ASN A 139 -1.43 9.66 27.61
N ARG A 140 -1.06 8.46 27.14
CA ARG A 140 -1.43 7.94 25.82
C ARG A 140 -2.78 7.23 25.78
N PHE A 141 -3.41 6.93 26.92
CA PHE A 141 -4.73 6.28 26.94
C PHE A 141 -5.86 7.26 27.23
N VAL A 142 -6.98 7.12 26.53
CA VAL A 142 -8.22 7.86 26.78
C VAL A 142 -9.38 6.86 26.83
N ALA A 143 -9.91 6.59 28.02
CA ALA A 143 -11.15 5.83 28.15
C ALA A 143 -12.35 6.74 27.83
N LEU A 144 -13.20 6.33 26.89
CA LEU A 144 -14.46 7.03 26.58
C LEU A 144 -15.58 6.50 27.50
N THR A 145 -16.49 7.40 27.91
CA THR A 145 -17.61 7.05 28.78
C THR A 145 -18.52 5.99 28.16
N LYS A 146 -18.98 5.03 28.96
CA LYS A 146 -20.10 4.17 28.59
C LYS A 146 -21.40 4.94 28.90
N ASP A 147 -22.09 5.41 27.88
CA ASP A 147 -23.23 6.33 28.06
C ASP A 147 -24.51 5.62 28.53
N GLU A 148 -24.62 4.31 28.29
CA GLU A 148 -25.79 3.50 28.65
C GLU A 148 -25.34 2.19 29.29
N GLY A 149 -25.84 1.92 30.51
CA GLY A 149 -25.72 0.66 31.26
C GLY A 149 -24.33 0.30 31.80
N VAL A 150 -24.21 -0.91 32.35
CA VAL A 150 -23.08 -1.32 33.22
C VAL A 150 -21.94 -1.96 32.41
N PRO A 151 -20.67 -1.58 32.64
CA PRO A 151 -19.49 -2.24 32.05
C PRO A 151 -19.35 -3.72 32.44
N GLY A 152 -18.65 -4.52 31.62
CA GLY A 152 -18.51 -5.97 31.81
C GLY A 152 -17.54 -6.39 32.93
N LYS A 153 -16.56 -5.56 33.25
CA LYS A 153 -15.47 -5.84 34.22
C LYS A 153 -14.62 -7.05 33.86
N ASP A 154 -14.42 -7.29 32.57
CA ASP A 154 -13.49 -8.29 32.07
C ASP A 154 -12.20 -7.68 31.53
N ASP A 155 -11.04 -8.24 31.91
CA ASP A 155 -9.73 -7.65 31.60
C ASP A 155 -9.24 -7.87 30.17
N HIS A 156 -10.08 -8.45 29.31
CA HIS A 156 -9.78 -8.71 27.90
C HIS A 156 -9.45 -7.42 27.13
N GLY A 157 -10.22 -6.35 27.32
CA GLY A 157 -9.96 -5.06 26.68
C GLY A 157 -8.59 -4.48 27.03
N LEU A 158 -8.18 -4.61 28.30
CA LEU A 158 -6.84 -4.21 28.75
C LEU A 158 -5.74 -5.05 28.08
N ILE A 159 -5.93 -6.36 27.94
CA ILE A 159 -4.98 -7.25 27.25
C ILE A 159 -4.83 -6.80 25.78
N VAL A 160 -5.94 -6.63 25.08
CA VAL A 160 -6.00 -6.23 23.66
C VAL A 160 -5.29 -4.89 23.46
N ALA A 161 -5.61 -3.88 24.27
CA ALA A 161 -4.95 -2.58 24.23
C ALA A 161 -3.44 -2.68 24.54
N THR A 162 -3.05 -3.53 25.51
CA THR A 162 -1.65 -3.69 25.92
C THR A 162 -0.81 -4.36 24.84
N ILE A 163 -1.34 -5.38 24.15
CA ILE A 163 -0.72 -5.98 22.96
C ILE A 163 -0.55 -4.93 21.86
N LEU A 164 -1.58 -4.10 21.63
CA LEU A 164 -1.60 -3.07 20.60
C LEU A 164 -0.59 -1.96 20.85
N GLY A 165 -0.48 -1.44 22.08
CA GLY A 165 0.31 -0.22 22.35
C GLY A 165 0.71 0.01 23.80
N GLY A 166 0.63 -0.99 24.68
CA GLY A 166 1.18 -0.91 26.04
C GLY A 166 2.72 -0.97 26.04
N LYS A 167 3.36 -0.47 27.11
CA LYS A 167 4.80 -0.63 27.35
C LYS A 167 5.24 -2.08 27.32
N SER A 168 4.42 -3.00 27.84
CA SER A 168 4.74 -4.42 27.96
C SER A 168 4.40 -5.26 26.71
N GLY A 169 3.62 -4.72 25.78
CA GLY A 169 3.34 -5.37 24.50
C GLY A 169 4.53 -5.35 23.52
N LYS A 170 4.29 -5.74 22.27
CA LYS A 170 5.25 -5.63 21.15
C LYS A 170 4.77 -4.67 20.05
N GLY A 171 3.56 -4.10 20.19
CA GLY A 171 2.91 -3.27 19.19
C GLY A 171 3.40 -1.82 19.12
N ALA A 172 2.48 -0.92 18.81
CA ALA A 172 2.66 0.51 18.60
C ALA A 172 2.75 1.28 19.94
N LYS A 173 3.89 1.18 20.62
CA LYS A 173 4.14 1.80 21.95
C LYS A 173 4.11 3.34 21.96
N GLY A 174 4.14 3.99 20.80
CA GLY A 174 4.01 5.44 20.64
C GLY A 174 2.58 5.91 20.35
N ALA A 175 1.66 5.00 20.00
CA ALA A 175 0.29 5.36 19.63
C ALA A 175 -0.54 5.85 20.81
N SER A 176 -1.51 6.73 20.52
CA SER A 176 -2.56 7.13 21.45
C SER A 176 -3.77 6.21 21.30
N VAL A 177 -4.17 5.55 22.38
CA VAL A 177 -5.23 4.54 22.39
C VAL A 177 -6.50 5.11 23.01
N TYR A 178 -7.61 5.01 22.29
CA TYR A 178 -8.94 5.44 22.72
C TYR A 178 -9.80 4.21 23.02
N GLY A 179 -9.97 3.88 24.30
CA GLY A 179 -10.72 2.71 24.75
C GLY A 179 -12.23 2.96 24.80
N VAL A 180 -13.03 2.06 24.26
CA VAL A 180 -14.50 2.08 24.32
C VAL A 180 -15.02 0.79 24.94
N SER A 181 -15.87 0.95 25.96
CA SER A 181 -16.39 -0.14 26.78
C SER A 181 -17.77 -0.60 26.27
N PHE A 182 -17.79 -1.46 25.25
CA PHE A 182 -19.03 -2.06 24.75
C PHE A 182 -19.51 -3.25 25.59
N GLY A 183 -18.61 -3.90 26.34
CA GLY A 183 -18.93 -5.05 27.17
C GLY A 183 -19.78 -4.76 28.40
N GLU A 184 -20.42 -5.83 28.86
CA GLU A 184 -21.43 -5.90 29.92
C GLU A 184 -21.43 -7.32 30.50
N PRO A 185 -21.94 -7.55 31.73
CA PRO A 185 -21.73 -8.81 32.45
C PRO A 185 -22.17 -10.13 31.77
N ASN A 186 -22.95 -10.07 30.68
CA ASN A 186 -23.32 -11.25 29.86
C ASN A 186 -23.43 -10.93 28.35
N SER A 187 -22.99 -9.76 27.88
CA SER A 187 -23.26 -9.28 26.51
C SER A 187 -22.32 -8.16 26.09
N LEU A 188 -22.17 -7.93 24.79
CA LEU A 188 -21.45 -6.78 24.25
C LEU A 188 -22.39 -5.99 23.32
N ILE A 189 -22.64 -4.73 23.67
CA ILE A 189 -23.56 -3.85 22.95
C ILE A 189 -22.78 -2.69 22.33
N ILE A 190 -22.80 -2.65 21.01
CA ILE A 190 -22.19 -1.63 20.18
C ILE A 190 -23.01 -0.33 20.27
N ASP A 191 -22.37 0.77 20.64
CA ASP A 191 -22.94 2.10 20.59
C ASP A 191 -22.31 2.95 19.47
N ILE A 192 -23.14 3.31 18.49
CA ILE A 192 -22.77 4.20 17.38
C ILE A 192 -22.35 5.61 17.85
N LYS A 193 -22.83 6.10 19.00
CA LYS A 193 -22.38 7.38 19.55
C LYS A 193 -20.88 7.38 19.79
N LYS A 194 -20.33 6.26 20.28
CA LYS A 194 -18.88 6.12 20.57
C LYS A 194 -18.05 6.04 19.30
N TYR A 195 -18.56 5.43 18.23
CA TYR A 195 -17.92 5.49 16.92
C TYR A 195 -17.84 6.92 16.37
N LYS A 196 -18.91 7.70 16.50
CA LYS A 196 -18.93 9.12 16.10
C LYS A 196 -17.97 9.93 16.98
N GLU A 197 -18.00 9.74 18.29
CA GLU A 197 -17.08 10.38 19.23
C GLU A 197 -15.58 10.04 18.96
N LEU A 198 -15.27 8.82 18.49
CA LEU A 198 -13.94 8.44 18.03
C LEU A 198 -13.55 9.18 16.73
N LYS A 199 -14.44 9.23 15.73
CA LYS A 199 -14.27 10.00 14.49
C LYS A 199 -14.03 11.49 14.79
N ASP A 200 -14.82 12.09 15.66
CA ASP A 200 -14.71 13.49 16.08
C ASP A 200 -13.38 13.79 16.79
N LYS A 201 -12.81 12.80 17.50
CA LYS A 201 -11.46 12.89 18.09
C LYS A 201 -10.34 12.59 17.08
N GLY A 202 -10.65 12.31 15.82
CA GLY A 202 -9.68 12.04 14.74
C GLY A 202 -9.11 10.62 14.76
N VAL A 203 -9.85 9.63 15.23
CA VAL A 203 -9.48 8.21 15.13
C VAL A 203 -9.85 7.67 13.75
N THR A 204 -8.90 7.06 13.06
CA THR A 204 -9.10 6.43 11.75
C THR A 204 -8.77 4.94 11.72
N ILE A 205 -8.15 4.38 12.77
CA ILE A 205 -7.87 2.94 12.90
C ILE A 205 -8.68 2.41 14.07
N TYR A 206 -9.48 1.36 13.82
CA TYR A 206 -10.43 0.79 14.77
C TYR A 206 -10.14 -0.69 14.99
N ASN A 207 -9.63 -1.04 16.17
CA ASN A 207 -9.40 -2.42 16.60
C ASN A 207 -10.67 -3.00 17.24
N GLN A 208 -11.11 -4.14 16.71
CA GLN A 208 -12.37 -4.79 17.04
C GLN A 208 -12.12 -6.24 17.44
N SER A 209 -11.79 -6.49 18.71
CA SER A 209 -11.36 -7.80 19.19
C SER A 209 -12.52 -8.72 19.65
N PHE A 210 -13.73 -8.49 19.15
CA PHE A 210 -14.95 -9.21 19.50
C PHE A 210 -15.80 -9.57 18.26
N GLY A 211 -16.74 -10.51 18.43
CA GLY A 211 -17.73 -10.90 17.42
C GLY A 211 -18.78 -11.85 18.00
N THR A 212 -19.87 -12.10 17.26
CA THR A 212 -20.88 -13.10 17.64
C THR A 212 -20.49 -14.50 17.16
N PRO A 213 -20.87 -15.61 17.84
CA PRO A 213 -20.47 -16.98 17.50
C PRO A 213 -21.24 -17.58 16.30
N ARG A 214 -21.37 -16.79 15.22
CA ARG A 214 -22.05 -17.15 13.97
C ARG A 214 -21.20 -16.73 12.77
N GLY A 215 -20.89 -17.68 11.91
CA GLY A 215 -20.15 -17.44 10.66
C GLY A 215 -20.96 -16.58 9.70
N TYR A 216 -20.30 -15.79 8.85
CA TYR A 216 -21.03 -14.91 7.95
C TYR A 216 -21.84 -15.67 6.88
N SER A 217 -21.48 -16.92 6.51
CA SER A 217 -22.22 -17.73 5.53
C SER A 217 -23.54 -18.30 6.09
N GLU A 218 -23.77 -18.22 7.40
CA GLU A 218 -25.06 -18.55 8.00
C GLU A 218 -26.17 -17.55 7.63
N PHE A 219 -25.87 -16.57 6.78
CA PHE A 219 -26.74 -15.46 6.39
C PHE A 219 -26.70 -15.18 4.87
N THR A 220 -27.69 -14.42 4.42
CA THR A 220 -27.86 -13.92 3.06
C THR A 220 -27.95 -12.40 3.08
N ILE A 221 -27.81 -11.77 1.91
CA ILE A 221 -27.98 -10.31 1.74
C ILE A 221 -29.33 -9.78 2.27
N ASN A 222 -30.36 -10.63 2.34
CA ASN A 222 -31.70 -10.29 2.81
C ASN A 222 -31.88 -10.42 4.34
N ASN A 223 -30.97 -11.08 5.07
CA ASN A 223 -31.14 -11.34 6.51
C ASN A 223 -29.87 -11.24 7.37
N TYR A 224 -28.72 -10.82 6.82
CA TYR A 224 -27.45 -10.68 7.57
C TYR A 224 -27.55 -9.77 8.80
N LYS A 225 -28.42 -8.75 8.77
CA LYS A 225 -28.70 -7.88 9.93
C LYS A 225 -29.12 -8.66 11.17
N ASN A 226 -29.85 -9.77 11.01
CA ASN A 226 -30.30 -10.63 12.12
C ASN A 226 -29.12 -11.20 12.93
N GLY A 227 -27.92 -11.30 12.35
CA GLY A 227 -26.71 -11.71 13.06
C GLY A 227 -26.14 -10.68 14.02
N MET A 228 -26.54 -9.41 13.90
CA MET A 228 -26.04 -8.28 14.70
C MET A 228 -27.06 -7.73 15.69
N TYR A 229 -28.33 -8.14 15.63
CA TYR A 229 -29.39 -7.62 16.52
C TYR A 229 -29.07 -7.76 18.01
N GLY A 230 -28.53 -8.92 18.43
CA GLY A 230 -28.09 -9.15 19.81
C GLY A 230 -26.84 -8.35 20.25
N SER A 231 -26.30 -7.49 19.38
CA SER A 231 -25.10 -6.67 19.63
C SER A 231 -25.33 -5.17 19.46
N VAL A 232 -26.55 -4.69 19.24
CA VAL A 232 -26.84 -3.24 19.02
C VAL A 232 -27.90 -2.64 19.93
N LEU A 233 -28.62 -3.46 20.71
CA LEU A 233 -29.60 -2.96 21.69
C LEU A 233 -29.83 -3.95 22.83
N ARG A 234 -30.29 -3.42 23.97
CA ARG A 234 -30.51 -4.13 25.24
C ARG A 234 -31.95 -4.66 25.32
N GLY A 235 -32.12 -5.87 25.86
CA GLY A 235 -33.42 -6.39 26.30
C GLY A 235 -34.45 -6.61 25.17
N ASN A 236 -35.74 -6.49 25.51
CA ASN A 236 -36.84 -6.67 24.56
C ASN A 236 -36.99 -5.44 23.65
N ALA A 237 -36.43 -5.51 22.45
CA ALA A 237 -36.60 -4.52 21.39
C ALA A 237 -37.48 -5.07 20.26
N THR A 238 -38.19 -4.18 19.53
CA THR A 238 -38.89 -4.57 18.31
C THR A 238 -37.90 -4.80 17.15
N HIS A 239 -38.32 -5.60 16.17
CA HIS A 239 -37.52 -5.85 14.96
C HIS A 239 -37.15 -4.54 14.23
N ASN A 240 -38.04 -3.54 14.23
CA ASN A 240 -37.83 -2.26 13.55
C ASN A 240 -36.78 -1.38 14.25
N GLU A 241 -36.71 -1.40 15.59
CA GLU A 241 -35.67 -0.69 16.35
C GLU A 241 -34.30 -1.32 16.14
N LEU A 242 -34.23 -2.65 16.11
CA LEU A 242 -33.03 -3.42 15.85
C LEU A 242 -32.52 -3.23 14.40
N ASP A 243 -33.41 -3.30 13.41
CA ASP A 243 -33.07 -3.02 12.00
C ASP A 243 -32.56 -1.59 11.83
N LYS A 244 -33.22 -0.60 12.45
CA LYS A 244 -32.77 0.80 12.42
C LYS A 244 -31.37 0.95 13.04
N LYS A 245 -31.14 0.39 14.23
CA LYS A 245 -29.82 0.44 14.91
C LYS A 245 -28.71 -0.21 14.09
N VAL A 246 -28.97 -1.36 13.47
CA VAL A 246 -28.01 -1.98 12.54
C VAL A 246 -27.78 -1.11 11.31
N THR A 247 -28.82 -0.52 10.73
CA THR A 247 -28.72 0.33 9.52
C THR A 247 -27.87 1.56 9.79
N GLU A 248 -28.15 2.30 10.87
CA GLU A 248 -27.34 3.45 11.32
C GLU A 248 -25.85 3.07 11.45
N LEU A 249 -25.55 1.88 12.00
CA LEU A 249 -24.19 1.39 12.16
C LEU A 249 -23.52 1.03 10.82
N MET A 250 -24.24 0.38 9.91
CA MET A 250 -23.74 0.05 8.58
C MET A 250 -23.46 1.32 7.76
N ASP A 251 -24.32 2.33 7.88
CA ASP A 251 -24.15 3.61 7.18
C ASP A 251 -22.93 4.38 7.71
N PHE A 252 -22.71 4.41 9.03
CA PHE A 252 -21.47 4.94 9.61
C PHE A 252 -20.22 4.19 9.09
N TYR A 253 -20.25 2.85 9.02
CA TYR A 253 -19.10 2.09 8.49
C TYR A 253 -18.82 2.44 7.02
N ARG A 254 -19.86 2.63 6.18
CA ARG A 254 -19.69 3.08 4.79
C ARG A 254 -19.07 4.48 4.71
N GLU A 255 -19.59 5.42 5.49
CA GLU A 255 -19.12 6.81 5.58
C GLU A 255 -17.64 6.86 5.99
N ALA A 256 -17.31 6.25 7.13
CA ALA A 256 -15.94 6.24 7.67
C ALA A 256 -14.94 5.54 6.74
N VAL A 257 -15.30 4.40 6.13
CA VAL A 257 -14.42 3.71 5.16
C VAL A 257 -14.21 4.56 3.90
N ASN A 258 -15.23 5.27 3.42
CA ASN A 258 -15.09 6.15 2.26
C ASN A 258 -14.13 7.32 2.57
N GLU A 259 -14.21 7.90 3.75
CA GLU A 259 -13.30 8.93 4.29
C GLU A 259 -11.88 8.41 4.63
N GLY A 260 -11.65 7.09 4.57
CA GLY A 260 -10.33 6.50 4.76
C GLY A 260 -10.06 5.90 6.14
N ALA A 261 -11.09 5.53 6.90
CA ALA A 261 -10.93 4.72 8.10
C ALA A 261 -10.60 3.25 7.78
N LEU A 262 -10.00 2.56 8.74
CA LEU A 262 -9.63 1.14 8.69
C LEU A 262 -10.18 0.41 9.93
N PHE A 263 -11.05 -0.57 9.70
CA PHE A 263 -11.62 -1.43 10.73
C PHE A 263 -10.95 -2.81 10.68
N ILE A 264 -10.42 -3.26 11.83
CA ILE A 264 -9.59 -4.46 11.95
C ILE A 264 -10.25 -5.38 12.96
N TRP A 265 -10.84 -6.47 12.48
CA TRP A 265 -11.68 -7.38 13.25
C TRP A 265 -11.01 -8.71 13.53
N ALA A 266 -11.13 -9.18 14.77
CA ALA A 266 -10.90 -10.58 15.10
C ALA A 266 -11.84 -11.47 14.26
N ALA A 267 -11.28 -12.43 13.50
CA ALA A 267 -12.09 -13.27 12.63
C ALA A 267 -13.11 -14.11 13.42
N GLY A 268 -12.71 -14.63 14.59
CA GLY A 268 -13.53 -15.50 15.43
C GLY A 268 -12.70 -16.59 16.12
N ASN A 269 -13.24 -17.16 17.19
CA ASN A 269 -12.61 -18.21 17.99
C ASN A 269 -13.53 -19.44 18.04
N THR A 270 -12.99 -20.60 18.40
CA THR A 270 -13.74 -21.83 18.64
C THR A 270 -14.74 -21.66 19.79
N ASP A 271 -16.01 -22.03 19.60
CA ASP A 271 -17.02 -22.07 20.68
C ASP A 271 -17.35 -23.52 21.04
N LYS A 272 -17.05 -23.96 22.26
CA LYS A 272 -17.38 -25.31 22.79
C LYS A 272 -16.96 -26.47 21.87
N GLY A 273 -15.84 -26.33 21.17
CA GLY A 273 -15.33 -27.30 20.19
C GLY A 273 -15.84 -27.13 18.75
N ARG A 274 -16.84 -26.26 18.51
CA ARG A 274 -17.22 -25.82 17.16
C ARG A 274 -16.16 -24.86 16.62
N THR A 275 -15.39 -25.29 15.63
CA THR A 275 -14.51 -24.41 14.86
C THR A 275 -15.29 -23.70 13.75
N PHE A 276 -14.70 -22.64 13.17
CA PHE A 276 -15.30 -21.88 12.08
C PHE A 276 -14.35 -21.90 10.87
N ASN A 277 -14.87 -22.19 9.66
CA ASN A 277 -14.07 -22.21 8.43
C ASN A 277 -14.05 -20.85 7.69
N GLU A 278 -14.51 -19.80 8.38
CA GLU A 278 -14.72 -18.45 7.86
C GLU A 278 -14.84 -17.47 9.04
N PRO A 279 -14.71 -16.14 8.83
CA PRO A 279 -14.94 -15.16 9.88
C PRO A 279 -16.42 -15.06 10.32
N THR A 280 -16.61 -14.54 11.53
CA THR A 280 -17.90 -14.17 12.10
C THR A 280 -18.60 -13.08 11.27
N ILE A 281 -19.93 -12.96 11.41
CA ILE A 281 -20.74 -11.98 10.67
C ILE A 281 -20.18 -10.56 10.68
N GLN A 282 -19.61 -10.08 11.79
CA GLN A 282 -19.00 -8.74 11.87
C GLN A 282 -17.75 -8.63 10.98
N ALA A 283 -16.78 -9.53 11.15
CA ALA A 283 -15.56 -9.57 10.34
C ALA A 283 -15.85 -9.85 8.84
N GLY A 284 -16.92 -10.60 8.56
CA GLY A 284 -17.40 -10.94 7.22
C GLY A 284 -18.26 -9.89 6.51
N LEU A 285 -18.57 -8.74 7.13
CA LEU A 285 -19.48 -7.73 6.57
C LEU A 285 -19.21 -7.29 5.11
N PRO A 286 -17.97 -7.21 4.60
CA PRO A 286 -17.72 -6.89 3.19
C PRO A 286 -18.41 -7.82 2.18
N HIS A 287 -18.72 -9.07 2.56
CA HIS A 287 -19.50 -9.99 1.71
C HIS A 287 -20.91 -9.45 1.39
N PHE A 288 -21.55 -8.78 2.35
CA PHE A 288 -22.87 -8.17 2.19
C PHE A 288 -22.78 -6.69 1.80
N ILE A 289 -21.66 -6.03 2.11
CA ILE A 289 -21.43 -4.61 1.88
C ILE A 289 -20.07 -4.41 1.17
N PRO A 290 -19.99 -4.61 -0.16
CA PRO A 290 -18.71 -4.57 -0.88
C PRO A 290 -17.94 -3.25 -0.75
N SER A 291 -18.61 -2.11 -0.50
CA SER A 291 -17.94 -0.83 -0.25
C SER A 291 -17.03 -0.85 0.99
N LEU A 292 -17.26 -1.76 1.95
CA LEU A 292 -16.37 -1.91 3.11
C LEU A 292 -15.01 -2.51 2.75
N HIS A 293 -14.86 -3.21 1.61
CA HIS A 293 -13.55 -3.75 1.19
C HIS A 293 -12.44 -2.70 1.16
N LYS A 294 -12.77 -1.42 0.93
CA LYS A 294 -11.83 -0.30 0.94
C LYS A 294 -11.12 -0.11 2.30
N GLY A 295 -11.74 -0.47 3.42
CA GLY A 295 -11.23 -0.15 4.77
C GLY A 295 -11.54 -1.20 5.82
N TRP A 296 -11.50 -2.49 5.46
CA TRP A 296 -11.85 -3.61 6.34
C TRP A 296 -10.81 -4.72 6.27
N ILE A 297 -10.40 -5.24 7.43
CA ILE A 297 -9.55 -6.43 7.56
C ILE A 297 -10.19 -7.39 8.57
N ALA A 298 -10.26 -8.67 8.20
CA ALA A 298 -10.51 -9.78 9.12
C ALA A 298 -9.17 -10.41 9.51
N VAL A 299 -9.00 -10.79 10.78
CA VAL A 299 -7.71 -11.29 11.30
C VAL A 299 -7.88 -12.68 11.90
N VAL A 300 -7.31 -13.68 11.22
CA VAL A 300 -7.23 -15.08 11.65
C VAL A 300 -6.15 -15.22 12.72
N GLY A 301 -6.43 -15.96 13.79
CA GLY A 301 -5.46 -16.27 14.83
C GLY A 301 -4.71 -17.56 14.55
N VAL A 302 -3.38 -17.47 14.41
CA VAL A 302 -2.47 -18.62 14.21
C VAL A 302 -1.37 -18.66 15.27
N LYS A 303 -0.65 -19.77 15.39
CA LYS A 303 0.57 -19.86 16.21
C LYS A 303 1.63 -18.86 15.71
N PRO A 304 2.61 -18.45 16.54
CA PRO A 304 3.65 -17.48 16.15
C PRO A 304 4.46 -17.86 14.89
N ASP A 305 4.52 -19.15 14.54
CA ASP A 305 5.21 -19.68 13.37
C ASP A 305 4.32 -19.80 12.11
N GLY A 306 3.06 -19.35 12.18
CA GLY A 306 2.09 -19.40 11.10
C GLY A 306 1.21 -20.66 11.07
N ARG A 307 1.48 -21.67 11.91
CA ARG A 307 0.67 -22.90 11.91
C ARG A 307 -0.68 -22.70 12.61
N GLU A 308 -1.70 -23.46 12.19
CA GLU A 308 -2.96 -23.53 12.91
C GLU A 308 -2.81 -24.14 14.31
N TYR A 309 -3.73 -23.78 15.21
CA TYR A 309 -3.94 -24.50 16.46
C TYR A 309 -4.64 -25.84 16.21
N ASP A 310 -4.34 -26.83 17.05
CA ASP A 310 -4.76 -28.23 16.92
C ASP A 310 -6.31 -28.34 16.92
N THR A 311 -6.97 -27.44 17.64
CA THR A 311 -8.35 -27.02 17.38
C THR A 311 -8.30 -25.61 16.80
N HIS A 312 -8.52 -25.48 15.48
CA HIS A 312 -8.30 -24.22 14.77
C HIS A 312 -9.33 -23.14 15.13
N LEU A 313 -8.90 -21.87 15.11
CA LEU A 313 -9.77 -20.70 15.25
C LEU A 313 -10.52 -20.43 13.93
N ALA A 314 -11.24 -19.31 13.82
CA ALA A 314 -11.90 -18.95 12.56
C ALA A 314 -10.87 -18.80 11.42
N ARG A 315 -11.09 -19.52 10.31
CA ARG A 315 -10.29 -19.43 9.07
C ARG A 315 -10.76 -18.29 8.15
N ALA A 316 -10.04 -18.06 7.06
CA ALA A 316 -10.36 -17.02 6.08
C ALA A 316 -11.61 -17.29 5.22
N GLY A 317 -11.92 -18.54 4.87
CA GLY A 317 -13.08 -18.93 4.09
C GLY A 317 -13.22 -18.15 2.77
N GLY A 318 -14.46 -17.77 2.43
CA GLY A 318 -14.72 -16.86 1.30
C GLY A 318 -14.28 -15.41 1.55
N ALA A 319 -13.91 -15.04 2.78
CA ALA A 319 -13.42 -13.71 3.14
C ALA A 319 -11.93 -13.48 2.82
N ARG A 320 -11.23 -14.48 2.27
CA ARG A 320 -9.78 -14.47 1.98
C ARG A 320 -9.23 -13.15 1.42
N TYR A 321 -9.92 -12.49 0.50
CA TYR A 321 -9.46 -11.23 -0.12
C TYR A 321 -9.41 -10.01 0.82
N TRP A 322 -9.95 -10.09 2.04
CA TRP A 322 -9.77 -9.10 3.10
C TRP A 322 -9.29 -9.70 4.42
N THR A 323 -8.76 -10.93 4.39
CA THR A 323 -8.28 -11.64 5.57
C THR A 323 -6.76 -11.71 5.61
N ILE A 324 -6.17 -11.56 6.79
CA ILE A 324 -4.77 -11.86 7.09
C ILE A 324 -4.69 -12.75 8.33
N SER A 325 -3.63 -13.56 8.44
CA SER A 325 -3.31 -14.31 9.64
C SER A 325 -2.29 -13.57 10.51
N ALA A 326 -2.49 -13.57 11.82
CA ALA A 326 -1.51 -13.03 12.76
C ALA A 326 -1.45 -13.88 14.04
N ASN A 327 -0.38 -13.70 14.81
CA ASN A 327 -0.11 -14.45 16.05
C ASN A 327 -1.27 -14.27 17.05
N GLY A 328 -2.01 -15.36 17.29
CA GLY A 328 -3.17 -15.42 18.17
C GLY A 328 -2.82 -15.74 19.63
N ASN A 329 -1.55 -15.94 19.99
CA ASN A 329 -1.16 -16.07 21.40
C ASN A 329 -1.27 -14.69 22.08
N CYS A 330 -1.70 -14.64 23.33
CA CYS A 330 -1.68 -13.41 24.12
C CYS A 330 -0.24 -12.82 24.22
N GLU A 331 0.75 -13.64 24.57
CA GLU A 331 2.18 -13.29 24.76
C GLU A 331 2.51 -12.23 25.85
N LEU A 332 1.52 -11.66 26.52
CA LEU A 332 1.77 -10.99 27.80
C LEU A 332 2.17 -12.04 28.85
N ALA A 333 3.01 -11.69 29.82
CA ALA A 333 3.50 -12.66 30.79
C ALA A 333 2.33 -13.32 31.57
N THR A 334 2.45 -14.63 31.77
CA THR A 334 1.44 -15.55 32.35
C THR A 334 0.09 -15.64 31.63
N CYS A 335 -0.14 -14.86 30.57
CA CYS A 335 -1.34 -14.92 29.76
C CYS A 335 -1.21 -16.03 28.70
N THR A 336 -1.76 -17.22 29.00
CA THR A 336 -1.73 -18.38 28.10
C THR A 336 -2.87 -18.42 27.08
N ASP A 337 -3.82 -17.49 27.16
CA ASP A 337 -5.00 -17.45 26.29
C ASP A 337 -4.61 -17.33 24.80
N ILE A 338 -5.42 -17.97 23.94
CA ILE A 338 -5.29 -17.93 22.48
C ILE A 338 -6.58 -17.38 21.86
N GLY A 339 -6.45 -16.55 20.82
CA GLY A 339 -7.59 -15.96 20.15
C GLY A 339 -7.22 -15.04 18.99
N SER A 340 -8.11 -14.97 18.00
CA SER A 340 -8.10 -13.94 16.95
C SER A 340 -8.24 -12.52 17.54
N SER A 341 -8.80 -12.40 18.75
CA SER A 341 -8.84 -11.19 19.56
C SER A 341 -7.46 -10.66 19.97
N PHE A 342 -6.42 -11.51 20.04
CA PHE A 342 -5.02 -11.12 20.24
C PHE A 342 -4.24 -10.99 18.93
N ALA A 343 -4.75 -11.57 17.84
CA ALA A 343 -4.21 -11.40 16.49
C ALA A 343 -4.55 -10.00 15.92
N ALA A 344 -5.80 -9.55 16.07
CA ALA A 344 -6.26 -8.23 15.63
C ALA A 344 -5.42 -7.04 16.13
N PRO A 345 -5.09 -6.90 17.45
CA PRO A 345 -4.29 -5.79 17.95
C PRO A 345 -2.86 -5.75 17.41
N ARG A 346 -2.32 -6.87 16.92
CA ARG A 346 -1.02 -6.89 16.23
C ARG A 346 -1.13 -6.25 14.84
N VAL A 347 -2.16 -6.60 14.06
CA VAL A 347 -2.43 -5.96 12.76
C VAL A 347 -2.75 -4.46 12.95
N SER A 348 -3.51 -4.10 13.99
CA SER A 348 -3.79 -2.70 14.35
C SER A 348 -2.55 -1.92 14.79
N ALA A 349 -1.60 -2.56 15.48
CA ALA A 349 -0.31 -1.98 15.80
C ALA A 349 0.53 -1.71 14.55
N SER A 350 0.62 -2.67 13.63
CA SER A 350 1.31 -2.50 12.36
C SER A 350 0.66 -1.40 11.51
N ALA A 351 -0.67 -1.33 11.44
CA ALA A 351 -1.41 -0.24 10.80
C ALA A 351 -1.05 1.14 11.36
N ALA A 352 -0.90 1.26 12.69
CA ALA A 352 -0.48 2.51 13.33
C ALA A 352 0.97 2.89 12.99
N LYS A 353 1.90 1.92 12.98
CA LYS A 353 3.30 2.14 12.59
C LYS A 353 3.43 2.53 11.10
N ILE A 354 2.66 1.91 10.22
CA ILE A 354 2.57 2.26 8.78
C ILE A 354 2.02 3.69 8.63
N LYS A 355 1.01 4.10 9.42
CA LYS A 355 0.47 5.46 9.40
C LYS A 355 1.42 6.52 9.97
N GLU A 356 2.36 6.16 10.85
CA GLU A 356 3.49 7.04 11.22
C GLU A 356 4.51 7.14 10.07
N ARG A 357 4.90 6.00 9.46
CA ARG A 357 5.85 5.95 8.34
C ARG A 357 5.36 6.68 7.09
N PHE A 358 4.05 6.59 6.82
CA PHE A 358 3.38 7.15 5.65
C PHE A 358 2.12 7.94 6.07
N PRO A 359 2.26 9.16 6.64
CA PRO A 359 1.15 9.93 7.21
C PRO A 359 0.04 10.28 6.23
N TRP A 360 0.31 10.20 4.93
CA TRP A 360 -0.64 10.49 3.85
C TRP A 360 -1.59 9.33 3.52
N MET A 361 -1.22 8.06 3.81
CA MET A 361 -2.02 6.88 3.45
C MET A 361 -3.39 6.87 4.16
N THR A 362 -4.45 6.51 3.44
CA THR A 362 -5.75 6.19 4.06
C THR A 362 -5.77 4.73 4.53
N GLY A 363 -6.85 4.33 5.20
CA GLY A 363 -7.11 2.93 5.54
C GLY A 363 -7.06 1.98 4.34
N HIS A 364 -7.29 2.47 3.11
CA HIS A 364 -7.22 1.67 1.90
C HIS A 364 -5.77 1.35 1.49
N GLU A 365 -4.88 2.34 1.51
CA GLU A 365 -3.46 2.13 1.19
C GLU A 365 -2.74 1.37 2.32
N ILE A 366 -3.12 1.61 3.59
CA ILE A 366 -2.63 0.81 4.73
C ILE A 366 -3.06 -0.65 4.59
N LYS A 367 -4.34 -0.91 4.28
CA LYS A 367 -4.84 -2.28 4.03
C LYS A 367 -4.06 -2.95 2.90
N GLN A 368 -3.91 -2.26 1.76
CA GLN A 368 -3.16 -2.79 0.61
C GLN A 368 -1.72 -3.10 0.97
N THR A 369 -1.06 -2.23 1.74
CA THR A 369 0.30 -2.46 2.24
C THR A 369 0.34 -3.73 3.11
N ILE A 370 -0.44 -3.78 4.20
CA ILE A 370 -0.48 -4.91 5.15
C ILE A 370 -0.74 -6.26 4.45
N LEU A 371 -1.70 -6.31 3.53
CA LEU A 371 -2.07 -7.56 2.87
C LEU A 371 -1.03 -7.99 1.82
N THR A 372 -0.49 -7.07 1.02
CA THR A 372 0.45 -7.42 -0.05
C THR A 372 1.87 -7.69 0.42
N THR A 373 2.23 -7.24 1.63
CA THR A 373 3.50 -7.60 2.26
C THR A 373 3.43 -8.86 3.12
N ALA A 374 2.25 -9.43 3.35
CA ALA A 374 2.10 -10.65 4.13
C ALA A 374 2.99 -11.80 3.59
N LYS A 375 3.49 -12.62 4.51
CA LYS A 375 4.24 -13.83 4.20
C LYS A 375 3.26 -14.94 3.85
N ASP A 376 3.26 -15.33 2.58
CA ASP A 376 2.51 -16.48 2.06
C ASP A 376 2.75 -17.75 2.90
N ILE A 377 1.64 -18.40 3.32
CA ILE A 377 1.60 -19.64 4.11
C ILE A 377 0.33 -20.42 3.74
N GLY A 378 0.43 -21.75 3.67
CA GLY A 378 -0.68 -22.60 3.25
C GLY A 378 -0.57 -23.00 1.78
N GLN A 379 -1.61 -22.72 0.99
CA GLN A 379 -1.56 -22.87 -0.47
C GLN A 379 -0.98 -21.58 -1.10
N PRO A 380 -0.13 -21.66 -2.14
CA PRO A 380 0.49 -20.46 -2.72
C PRO A 380 -0.51 -19.40 -3.18
N GLY A 381 -0.37 -18.20 -2.62
CA GLY A 381 -1.26 -17.06 -2.87
C GLY A 381 -2.43 -16.95 -1.87
N VAL A 382 -3.49 -16.23 -2.27
CA VAL A 382 -4.58 -15.87 -1.35
C VAL A 382 -5.54 -17.06 -1.14
N ASP A 383 -5.41 -17.75 0.00
CA ASP A 383 -6.11 -19.02 0.28
C ASP A 383 -7.28 -18.92 1.29
N THR A 384 -8.08 -19.98 1.41
CA THR A 384 -9.27 -20.04 2.28
C THR A 384 -9.00 -20.40 3.73
N ILE A 385 -7.73 -20.63 4.11
CA ILE A 385 -7.33 -20.91 5.51
C ILE A 385 -6.76 -19.64 6.13
N PHE A 386 -5.70 -19.09 5.52
CA PHE A 386 -4.88 -18.02 6.07
C PHE A 386 -5.15 -16.64 5.44
N GLY A 387 -5.88 -16.58 4.32
CA GLY A 387 -6.14 -15.34 3.58
C GLY A 387 -4.91 -14.93 2.77
N TRP A 388 -4.40 -13.72 2.99
CA TRP A 388 -3.14 -13.25 2.39
C TRP A 388 -1.87 -13.85 3.02
N GLY A 389 -2.01 -14.72 4.03
CA GLY A 389 -0.88 -15.31 4.76
C GLY A 389 -0.61 -14.60 6.10
N LEU A 390 0.62 -14.75 6.61
CA LEU A 390 1.04 -14.27 7.93
C LEU A 390 1.50 -12.80 7.89
N LEU A 391 1.08 -11.99 8.86
CA LEU A 391 1.51 -10.61 9.06
C LEU A 391 3.05 -10.48 9.10
N ASP A 392 3.60 -9.76 8.13
CA ASP A 392 5.00 -9.32 8.09
C ASP A 392 5.05 -7.79 8.23
N GLU A 393 5.31 -7.34 9.47
CA GLU A 393 5.41 -5.91 9.79
C GLU A 393 6.67 -5.26 9.23
N GLU A 394 7.80 -5.97 9.18
CA GLU A 394 9.07 -5.42 8.69
C GLU A 394 8.99 -5.12 7.19
N LYS A 395 8.37 -6.02 6.42
CA LYS A 395 8.09 -5.80 5.01
C LYS A 395 6.98 -4.75 4.80
N ALA A 396 5.95 -4.69 5.65
CA ALA A 396 4.92 -3.64 5.57
C ALA A 396 5.47 -2.21 5.75
N LEU A 397 6.46 -2.01 6.63
CA LEU A 397 7.06 -0.69 6.88
C LEU A 397 7.94 -0.18 5.72
N LYS A 398 8.25 -1.06 4.74
CA LYS A 398 8.95 -0.76 3.48
C LYS A 398 7.99 -0.36 2.34
N GLY A 399 6.69 -0.21 2.62
CA GLY A 399 5.65 0.12 1.64
C GLY A 399 4.96 -1.12 1.05
N PRO A 400 4.00 -0.97 0.12
CA PRO A 400 3.35 -2.11 -0.53
C PRO A 400 4.36 -2.96 -1.33
N ALA A 401 4.04 -4.24 -1.55
CA ALA A 401 4.83 -5.14 -2.40
C ALA A 401 4.07 -5.68 -3.63
N GLN A 402 2.78 -5.32 -3.75
CA GLN A 402 1.97 -5.62 -4.93
C GLN A 402 0.91 -4.54 -5.16
N PHE A 403 0.62 -4.23 -6.41
CA PHE A 403 -0.62 -3.56 -6.82
C PHE A 403 -1.60 -4.63 -7.34
N SER A 404 -2.43 -5.17 -6.44
CA SER A 404 -3.50 -6.13 -6.78
C SER A 404 -4.76 -5.38 -7.22
N LYS A 405 -5.32 -5.72 -8.38
CA LYS A 405 -6.58 -5.11 -8.86
C LYS A 405 -7.73 -5.42 -7.90
N GLU A 406 -7.72 -6.62 -7.35
CA GLU A 406 -8.73 -7.19 -6.47
C GLU A 406 -8.78 -6.45 -5.13
N LEU A 407 -7.65 -5.96 -4.63
CA LEU A 407 -7.59 -5.10 -3.44
C LEU A 407 -7.94 -3.63 -3.70
N ILE A 408 -7.61 -3.11 -4.89
CA ILE A 408 -7.88 -1.72 -5.25
C ILE A 408 -9.36 -1.52 -5.57
N VAL A 409 -9.92 -2.27 -6.53
CA VAL A 409 -11.30 -2.08 -7.04
C VAL A 409 -12.29 -3.17 -6.64
N GLY A 410 -11.82 -4.28 -6.05
CA GLY A 410 -12.65 -5.46 -5.75
C GLY A 410 -12.70 -6.45 -6.91
N GLU A 411 -12.75 -7.75 -6.58
CA GLU A 411 -12.75 -8.88 -7.52
C GLU A 411 -13.71 -8.69 -8.72
N ARG A 412 -14.96 -8.30 -8.46
CA ARG A 412 -15.96 -8.10 -9.53
C ARG A 412 -15.59 -6.97 -10.51
N ALA A 413 -14.96 -5.89 -10.05
CA ALA A 413 -14.54 -4.79 -10.91
C ALA A 413 -13.25 -5.14 -11.66
N ALA A 414 -12.29 -5.80 -11.00
CA ALA A 414 -11.08 -6.32 -11.61
C ALA A 414 -11.41 -7.30 -12.76
N ASN A 415 -12.33 -8.24 -12.53
CA ASN A 415 -12.83 -9.19 -13.54
C ASN A 415 -13.66 -8.51 -14.66
N ALA A 416 -14.26 -7.35 -14.39
CA ALA A 416 -14.92 -6.52 -15.41
C ALA A 416 -13.92 -5.65 -16.21
N GLY A 417 -12.61 -5.82 -15.99
CA GLY A 417 -11.57 -5.07 -16.70
C GLY A 417 -11.35 -3.64 -16.20
N ALA A 418 -11.89 -3.27 -15.03
CA ALA A 418 -11.72 -1.94 -14.48
C ALA A 418 -10.23 -1.59 -14.27
N GLU A 419 -9.89 -0.33 -14.55
CA GLU A 419 -8.57 0.19 -14.20
C GLU A 419 -8.43 0.27 -12.67
N ALA A 420 -7.26 -0.11 -12.18
CA ALA A 420 -6.98 -0.23 -10.76
C ALA A 420 -5.61 0.39 -10.49
N LYS A 421 -5.59 1.49 -9.75
CA LYS A 421 -4.39 2.23 -9.38
C LYS A 421 -4.25 2.29 -7.86
N PHE A 422 -3.06 2.01 -7.35
CA PHE A 422 -2.70 2.34 -5.97
C PHE A 422 -2.51 3.86 -5.88
N ASN A 423 -3.26 4.55 -5.03
CA ASN A 423 -3.24 6.01 -4.95
C ASN A 423 -2.14 6.49 -3.99
N ALA A 424 -1.10 7.13 -4.53
CA ALA A 424 -0.03 7.78 -3.79
C ALA A 424 -0.22 9.31 -3.80
N ASN A 425 -1.28 9.80 -3.14
CA ASN A 425 -1.50 11.22 -2.89
C ASN A 425 -0.57 11.71 -1.76
N ILE A 426 0.52 12.37 -2.12
CA ILE A 426 1.56 12.80 -1.17
C ILE A 426 1.55 14.34 -1.06
N PRO A 427 1.27 14.91 0.13
CA PRO A 427 1.25 16.36 0.34
C PRO A 427 2.56 17.07 0.03
N ALA A 428 2.47 18.38 -0.24
CA ALA A 428 3.63 19.26 -0.43
C ALA A 428 4.62 19.17 0.76
N GLY A 429 5.91 19.20 0.46
CA GLY A 429 6.98 19.11 1.46
C GLY A 429 7.23 17.70 2.04
N MET A 430 6.44 16.69 1.65
CA MET A 430 6.63 15.31 2.09
C MET A 430 7.35 14.45 1.05
N VAL A 431 8.20 13.54 1.52
CA VAL A 431 8.87 12.50 0.73
C VAL A 431 8.45 11.13 1.28
N SER A 432 7.90 10.28 0.43
CA SER A 432 7.58 8.88 0.72
C SER A 432 8.55 7.97 -0.03
N ILE A 433 8.95 6.86 0.58
CA ILE A 433 9.86 5.88 -0.04
C ILE A 433 9.22 4.50 0.03
N PHE A 434 9.09 3.83 -1.10
CA PHE A 434 8.77 2.41 -1.17
C PHE A 434 10.06 1.65 -1.49
N GLU A 435 10.43 0.78 -0.56
CA GLU A 435 11.72 0.09 -0.49
C GLU A 435 11.61 -1.37 -0.96
N ASN A 436 10.38 -1.92 -0.95
CA ASN A 436 10.06 -3.23 -1.52
C ASN A 436 10.05 -3.21 -3.06
N ASP A 437 10.30 -4.38 -3.65
CA ASP A 437 10.02 -4.64 -5.06
C ASP A 437 8.50 -4.77 -5.26
N ILE A 438 7.90 -3.96 -6.14
CA ILE A 438 6.44 -3.93 -6.35
C ILE A 438 6.02 -4.74 -7.58
N THR A 439 5.11 -5.69 -7.37
CA THR A 439 4.59 -6.63 -8.38
C THR A 439 3.12 -6.36 -8.74
N GLY A 440 2.55 -7.11 -9.70
CA GLY A 440 1.08 -7.18 -9.91
C GLY A 440 0.53 -6.55 -11.20
N LEU A 441 -0.80 -6.53 -11.31
CA LEU A 441 -1.53 -6.10 -12.51
C LEU A 441 -2.24 -4.75 -12.34
N GLY A 442 -2.25 -4.19 -11.14
CA GLY A 442 -2.61 -2.80 -10.88
C GLY A 442 -1.49 -1.84 -11.28
N GLY A 443 -1.84 -0.56 -11.39
CA GLY A 443 -0.91 0.54 -11.62
C GLY A 443 -0.75 1.45 -10.41
N LEU A 444 -0.15 2.62 -10.65
CA LEU A 444 0.17 3.63 -9.63
C LEU A 444 -0.44 4.97 -10.06
N GLU A 445 -1.01 5.71 -9.12
CA GLU A 445 -1.41 7.10 -9.33
C GLU A 445 -0.66 7.99 -8.34
N LYS A 446 0.35 8.72 -8.82
CA LYS A 446 1.11 9.69 -8.02
C LYS A 446 0.44 11.07 -8.16
N SER A 447 -0.16 11.53 -7.07
CA SER A 447 -0.84 12.82 -6.95
C SER A 447 -0.32 13.61 -5.73
N GLY A 448 -0.73 14.87 -5.57
CA GLY A 448 -0.21 15.79 -4.55
C GLY A 448 1.22 16.28 -4.84
N ASN A 449 1.55 17.48 -4.38
CA ASN A 449 2.83 18.14 -4.70
C ASN A 449 4.09 17.56 -4.00
N GLY A 450 3.96 16.47 -3.24
CA GLY A 450 5.09 15.75 -2.63
C GLY A 450 5.81 14.79 -3.58
N THR A 451 6.81 14.08 -3.04
CA THR A 451 7.65 13.13 -3.79
C THR A 451 7.41 11.68 -3.36
N LEU A 452 7.25 10.78 -4.32
CA LEU A 452 7.39 9.32 -4.12
C LEU A 452 8.73 8.86 -4.68
N ILE A 453 9.44 8.02 -3.93
CA ILE A 453 10.65 7.33 -4.35
C ILE A 453 10.36 5.83 -4.42
N LEU A 454 10.70 5.19 -5.54
CA LEU A 454 10.69 3.73 -5.72
C LEU A 454 12.15 3.23 -5.81
N THR A 455 12.57 2.37 -4.88
CA THR A 455 13.95 1.82 -4.85
C THR A 455 14.04 0.32 -5.16
N GLY A 456 12.91 -0.39 -5.17
CA GLY A 456 12.84 -1.80 -5.58
C GLY A 456 12.94 -2.00 -7.10
N ASP A 457 13.03 -3.27 -7.52
CA ASP A 457 13.00 -3.73 -8.91
C ASP A 457 11.57 -4.07 -9.31
N ASN A 458 10.84 -3.06 -9.80
CA ASN A 458 9.38 -3.10 -9.88
C ASN A 458 8.88 -3.73 -11.19
N THR A 459 8.00 -4.72 -11.07
CA THR A 459 7.45 -5.52 -12.17
C THR A 459 5.93 -5.41 -12.32
N TYR A 460 5.28 -4.51 -11.57
CA TYR A 460 3.87 -4.19 -11.79
C TYR A 460 3.63 -3.60 -13.19
N SER A 461 2.50 -3.96 -13.80
CA SER A 461 2.25 -3.72 -15.25
C SER A 461 1.03 -2.84 -15.57
N GLY A 462 0.17 -2.50 -14.60
CA GLY A 462 -0.86 -1.48 -14.79
C GLY A 462 -0.22 -0.08 -14.85
N ILE A 463 -0.79 0.83 -15.65
CA ILE A 463 -0.18 2.12 -16.02
C ILE A 463 0.13 3.00 -14.79
N THR A 464 1.29 3.65 -14.81
CA THR A 464 1.71 4.65 -13.83
C THR A 464 1.33 6.04 -14.29
N TYR A 465 0.41 6.67 -13.57
CA TYR A 465 0.00 8.06 -13.74
C TYR A 465 0.79 8.94 -12.78
N VAL A 466 1.47 9.96 -13.28
CA VAL A 466 2.10 11.01 -12.48
C VAL A 466 1.37 12.30 -12.77
N GLU A 467 0.32 12.53 -11.98
CA GLU A 467 -0.58 13.68 -12.15
C GLU A 467 0.03 14.95 -11.56
N GLU A 468 0.64 14.84 -10.37
CA GLU A 468 1.21 15.95 -9.61
C GLU A 468 2.47 15.55 -8.84
N GLY A 469 3.34 16.53 -8.54
CA GLY A 469 4.54 16.36 -7.73
C GLY A 469 5.61 15.52 -8.44
N LYS A 470 6.38 14.73 -7.69
CA LYS A 470 7.51 13.96 -8.25
C LYS A 470 7.42 12.45 -8.00
N LEU A 471 7.75 11.66 -9.01
CA LEU A 471 8.04 10.24 -8.93
C LEU A 471 9.51 9.99 -9.30
N SER A 472 10.30 9.48 -8.36
CA SER A 472 11.72 9.15 -8.56
C SER A 472 11.92 7.64 -8.60
N ILE A 473 12.46 7.12 -9.70
CA ILE A 473 12.60 5.66 -9.95
C ILE A 473 14.09 5.31 -10.01
N TYR A 474 14.60 4.53 -9.04
CA TYR A 474 16.04 4.28 -8.91
C TYR A 474 16.55 3.07 -9.71
N LYS A 475 15.69 2.05 -9.88
CA LYS A 475 15.98 0.80 -10.58
C LYS A 475 14.89 0.50 -11.63
N GLU A 476 14.35 -0.73 -11.64
CA GLU A 476 13.41 -1.21 -12.65
C GLU A 476 11.97 -0.72 -12.41
N ASN A 477 11.24 -0.49 -13.51
CA ASN A 477 9.82 -0.18 -13.50
C ASN A 477 9.12 -0.74 -14.75
N GLY A 478 8.42 -1.86 -14.59
CA GLY A 478 7.70 -2.58 -15.64
C GLY A 478 6.39 -1.97 -16.15
N SER A 479 6.00 -0.80 -15.63
CA SER A 479 4.77 -0.11 -16.00
C SER A 479 5.00 1.04 -16.99
N ASN A 480 4.09 1.19 -17.96
CA ASN A 480 4.05 2.34 -18.86
C ASN A 480 3.74 3.61 -18.06
N ILE A 481 4.47 4.69 -18.32
CA ILE A 481 4.39 5.92 -17.51
C ILE A 481 3.72 7.04 -18.31
N ARG A 482 2.67 7.64 -17.73
CA ARG A 482 2.01 8.85 -18.21
C ARG A 482 2.33 10.01 -17.26
N ILE A 483 2.90 11.09 -17.80
CA ILE A 483 3.21 12.31 -17.04
C ILE A 483 2.24 13.41 -17.45
N SER A 484 1.47 13.94 -16.51
CA SER A 484 0.57 15.09 -16.73
C SER A 484 1.29 16.43 -16.45
N PRO A 485 0.73 17.60 -16.81
CA PRO A 485 1.44 18.88 -16.74
C PRO A 485 2.00 19.31 -15.38
N GLN A 486 1.45 18.83 -14.27
CA GLN A 486 1.97 19.10 -12.91
C GLN A 486 2.87 17.97 -12.37
N GLY A 487 3.06 16.90 -13.14
CA GLY A 487 3.86 15.73 -12.79
C GLY A 487 5.32 15.85 -13.22
N THR A 488 6.22 15.29 -12.41
CA THR A 488 7.63 15.09 -12.73
C THR A 488 8.03 13.63 -12.54
N VAL A 489 8.62 13.01 -13.56
CA VAL A 489 9.32 11.72 -13.43
C VAL A 489 10.81 11.99 -13.37
N MET A 490 11.53 11.32 -12.47
CA MET A 490 12.98 11.43 -12.31
C MET A 490 13.67 10.07 -12.42
N THR A 491 14.70 9.98 -13.25
CA THR A 491 15.50 8.77 -13.50
C THR A 491 16.97 8.96 -13.10
N TYR A 492 17.67 7.84 -12.89
CA TYR A 492 19.02 7.72 -12.35
C TYR A 492 19.86 6.72 -13.18
N PRO A 493 21.19 6.60 -12.96
CA PRO A 493 22.07 5.73 -13.75
C PRO A 493 21.71 4.23 -13.79
N LYS A 494 20.91 3.76 -12.83
CA LYS A 494 20.47 2.35 -12.71
C LYS A 494 19.01 2.13 -13.17
N THR A 495 18.32 3.19 -13.61
CA THR A 495 16.89 3.12 -13.92
C THR A 495 16.62 2.40 -15.23
N VAL A 496 15.73 1.40 -15.22
CA VAL A 496 15.23 0.75 -16.44
C VAL A 496 13.71 0.78 -16.45
N ILE A 497 13.14 1.62 -17.31
CA ILE A 497 11.71 1.65 -17.58
C ILE A 497 11.45 0.57 -18.64
N GLY A 498 11.06 -0.61 -18.17
CA GLY A 498 11.02 -1.87 -18.89
C GLY A 498 10.53 -3.00 -18.02
N LEU A 499 9.71 -3.92 -18.56
CA LEU A 499 9.16 -5.05 -17.82
C LEU A 499 10.08 -6.27 -17.96
N ARG A 500 10.74 -6.66 -16.87
CA ARG A 500 11.67 -7.78 -16.83
C ARG A 500 10.95 -9.13 -17.03
N ASN A 501 11.46 -9.94 -17.95
CA ASN A 501 11.07 -11.32 -18.18
C ASN A 501 11.90 -12.28 -17.29
N PHE A 502 11.41 -13.52 -17.13
CA PHE A 502 12.10 -14.60 -16.40
C PHE A 502 13.48 -14.99 -16.98
N ASP A 503 13.72 -14.72 -18.27
CA ASP A 503 15.01 -14.95 -18.94
C ASP A 503 16.01 -13.78 -18.76
N GLY A 504 15.62 -12.74 -18.01
CA GLY A 504 16.44 -11.55 -17.79
C GLY A 504 16.35 -10.49 -18.90
N THR A 505 15.60 -10.73 -19.99
CA THR A 505 15.30 -9.73 -21.00
C THR A 505 14.25 -8.72 -20.50
N PHE A 506 14.00 -7.67 -21.28
CA PHE A 506 12.95 -6.68 -20.99
C PHE A 506 11.98 -6.55 -22.16
N LEU A 507 10.68 -6.55 -21.86
CA LEU A 507 9.65 -6.12 -22.80
C LEU A 507 9.65 -4.57 -22.94
N PRO A 508 9.23 -4.03 -24.10
CA PRO A 508 9.12 -2.58 -24.31
C PRO A 508 8.10 -1.93 -23.37
N VAL A 509 8.52 -0.88 -22.66
CA VAL A 509 7.67 -0.04 -21.81
C VAL A 509 7.88 1.42 -22.17
N ASN A 510 6.79 2.15 -22.39
CA ASN A 510 6.80 3.51 -22.93
C ASN A 510 6.72 4.57 -21.83
N VAL A 511 7.21 5.77 -22.15
CA VAL A 511 7.01 7.00 -21.36
C VAL A 511 6.32 8.04 -22.22
N ASP A 512 5.09 8.38 -21.89
CA ASP A 512 4.31 9.43 -22.54
C ASP A 512 4.26 10.67 -21.64
N ASN A 513 5.14 11.63 -21.92
CA ASN A 513 5.09 12.95 -21.31
C ASN A 513 4.00 13.80 -22.02
N ASN A 514 2.97 14.17 -21.28
CA ASN A 514 1.78 14.89 -21.77
C ASN A 514 1.79 16.34 -21.28
N GLY A 515 2.90 17.05 -21.48
CA GLY A 515 3.10 18.44 -21.05
C GLY A 515 3.72 18.61 -19.66
N GLY A 516 4.14 17.52 -19.01
CA GLY A 516 4.84 17.53 -17.72
C GLY A 516 6.36 17.52 -17.86
N THR A 517 7.05 17.10 -16.79
CA THR A 517 8.53 17.05 -16.76
C THR A 517 9.07 15.62 -16.69
N PHE A 518 10.04 15.31 -17.56
CA PHE A 518 10.91 14.12 -17.42
C PHE A 518 12.33 14.59 -17.08
N GLU A 519 12.91 14.14 -15.97
CA GLU A 519 14.19 14.61 -15.42
C GLU A 519 15.22 13.48 -15.31
N ASN A 520 16.18 13.42 -16.23
CA ASN A 520 17.27 12.45 -16.20
C ASN A 520 18.47 12.95 -15.39
N THR A 521 18.81 12.26 -14.29
CA THR A 521 20.03 12.49 -13.50
C THR A 521 21.06 11.40 -13.77
N GLY A 522 22.24 11.77 -14.26
CA GLY A 522 23.32 10.84 -14.58
C GLY A 522 23.13 10.06 -15.90
N SER A 523 24.19 9.38 -16.35
CA SER A 523 24.16 8.53 -17.56
C SER A 523 23.91 7.07 -17.20
N GLY A 524 23.04 6.41 -17.97
CA GLY A 524 22.76 4.97 -17.81
C GLY A 524 21.27 4.60 -17.73
N ALA A 525 20.38 5.58 -17.56
CA ALA A 525 18.94 5.34 -17.59
C ALA A 525 18.47 4.83 -18.97
N VAL A 526 17.61 3.81 -18.96
CA VAL A 526 17.07 3.17 -20.18
C VAL A 526 15.54 3.19 -20.20
N ILE A 527 14.95 3.58 -21.32
CA ILE A 527 13.54 3.32 -21.66
C ILE A 527 13.53 2.21 -22.73
N THR A 528 12.84 1.09 -22.47
CA THR A 528 12.84 -0.07 -23.39
C THR A 528 11.80 0.04 -24.50
N GLY A 529 10.79 0.89 -24.32
CA GLY A 529 9.84 1.32 -25.36
C GLY A 529 10.18 2.71 -25.90
N ASN A 530 9.15 3.43 -26.33
CA ASN A 530 9.27 4.79 -26.90
C ASN A 530 9.28 5.86 -25.80
N TYR A 531 9.81 7.04 -26.13
CA TYR A 531 9.61 8.28 -25.36
C TYR A 531 8.82 9.30 -26.21
N THR A 532 7.61 9.63 -25.78
CA THR A 532 6.73 10.60 -26.45
C THR A 532 6.66 11.88 -25.63
N ALA A 533 7.00 13.03 -26.21
CA ALA A 533 6.85 14.35 -25.60
C ALA A 533 5.77 15.15 -26.36
N ALA A 534 4.54 15.13 -25.84
CA ALA A 534 3.42 15.92 -26.38
C ALA A 534 3.57 17.41 -26.06
N ARG A 535 2.69 18.27 -26.61
CA ARG A 535 2.92 19.73 -26.67
C ARG A 535 3.26 20.37 -25.31
N GLY A 536 4.32 21.17 -25.27
CA GLY A 536 4.76 21.92 -24.11
C GLY A 536 5.51 21.09 -23.05
N SER A 537 5.87 19.85 -23.35
CA SER A 537 6.61 18.99 -22.42
C SER A 537 8.01 19.52 -22.12
N VAL A 538 8.44 19.35 -20.87
CA VAL A 538 9.79 19.63 -20.42
C VAL A 538 10.59 18.32 -20.35
N THR A 539 11.75 18.29 -20.99
CA THR A 539 12.78 17.29 -20.71
C THR A 539 13.94 17.99 -20.02
N LYS A 540 14.32 17.52 -18.83
CA LYS A 540 15.43 18.04 -18.05
C LYS A 540 16.54 17.00 -17.98
N ALA A 541 17.78 17.44 -18.15
CA ALA A 541 18.96 16.59 -18.03
C ALA A 541 20.12 17.38 -17.41
N ASP A 542 20.95 16.75 -16.59
CA ASP A 542 22.20 17.40 -16.19
C ASP A 542 23.21 17.37 -17.34
N ILE A 543 24.09 18.37 -17.38
CA ILE A 543 25.18 18.45 -18.35
C ILE A 543 26.12 17.25 -18.15
N GLY A 544 26.49 16.58 -19.24
CA GLY A 544 27.22 15.32 -19.24
C GLY A 544 26.40 14.04 -19.06
N THR A 545 25.06 14.13 -19.09
CA THR A 545 24.18 12.95 -18.93
C THR A 545 23.57 12.47 -20.23
N LYS A 546 23.38 11.15 -20.36
CA LYS A 546 22.70 10.52 -21.49
C LYS A 546 21.59 9.55 -21.04
N LEU A 547 20.41 9.74 -21.62
CA LEU A 547 19.29 8.80 -21.64
C LEU A 547 19.37 7.90 -22.88
N THR A 548 19.13 6.59 -22.73
CA THR A 548 19.02 5.67 -23.87
C THR A 548 17.57 5.20 -24.03
N VAL A 549 17.06 5.20 -25.26
CA VAL A 549 15.68 4.80 -25.61
C VAL A 549 15.74 3.72 -26.70
N LYS A 550 15.17 2.54 -26.43
CA LYS A 550 15.18 1.41 -27.38
C LYS A 550 14.03 1.44 -28.41
N GLY A 551 13.05 2.29 -28.14
CA GLY A 551 12.01 2.68 -29.08
C GLY A 551 12.43 3.86 -29.97
N THR A 552 11.43 4.59 -30.43
CA THR A 552 11.57 5.92 -31.03
C THR A 552 11.49 7.01 -29.96
N VAL A 553 12.01 8.20 -30.30
CA VAL A 553 11.77 9.44 -29.53
C VAL A 553 10.97 10.40 -30.40
N ASN A 554 9.92 11.02 -29.85
CA ASN A 554 9.10 12.00 -30.57
C ASN A 554 9.00 13.32 -29.77
N LEU A 555 9.50 14.40 -30.35
CA LEU A 555 9.62 15.74 -29.76
C LEU A 555 8.78 16.81 -30.48
N ASN A 556 7.89 16.43 -31.40
CA ASN A 556 7.09 17.35 -32.24
C ASN A 556 5.98 18.09 -31.47
N GLY A 557 6.35 18.98 -30.55
CA GLY A 557 5.41 19.61 -29.62
C GLY A 557 5.85 20.94 -29.00
N GLU A 558 6.68 21.74 -29.66
CA GLU A 558 7.20 23.00 -29.07
C GLU A 558 7.90 22.78 -27.70
N ASN A 559 8.56 21.62 -27.57
CA ASN A 559 9.05 21.13 -26.29
C ASN A 559 10.30 21.89 -25.83
N THR A 560 10.48 21.95 -24.51
CA THR A 560 11.64 22.61 -23.88
C THR A 560 12.62 21.60 -23.31
N LEU A 561 13.90 21.78 -23.63
CA LEU A 561 15.01 21.13 -22.96
C LEU A 561 15.53 22.03 -21.83
N VAL A 562 15.73 21.49 -20.64
CA VAL A 562 16.38 22.18 -19.52
C VAL A 562 17.70 21.49 -19.21
N GLN A 563 18.83 22.19 -19.35
CA GLN A 563 20.15 21.71 -18.96
C GLN A 563 20.51 22.20 -17.55
N THR A 564 20.95 21.31 -16.66
CA THR A 564 21.43 21.68 -15.31
C THR A 564 22.91 21.37 -15.08
N VAL A 565 23.65 22.33 -14.51
CA VAL A 565 24.99 22.08 -13.98
C VAL A 565 24.86 21.42 -12.61
N LYS A 566 25.49 20.26 -12.42
CA LYS A 566 25.84 19.72 -11.10
C LYS A 566 27.36 19.78 -10.89
N ASN A 567 28.11 18.90 -11.56
CA ASN A 567 29.55 18.71 -11.34
C ASN A 567 30.40 18.90 -12.61
N ARG A 568 30.02 19.80 -13.52
CA ARG A 568 30.72 19.96 -14.82
C ARG A 568 30.88 21.42 -15.24
N TYR A 569 32.12 21.80 -15.56
CA TYR A 569 32.48 23.13 -16.05
C TYR A 569 32.31 23.22 -17.57
N VAL A 570 31.69 24.29 -18.05
CA VAL A 570 31.53 24.60 -19.47
C VAL A 570 32.51 25.71 -19.86
N THR A 571 33.28 25.49 -20.92
CA THR A 571 34.29 26.43 -21.43
C THR A 571 33.72 27.31 -22.55
N ALA A 572 34.39 28.41 -22.90
CA ALA A 572 34.01 29.22 -24.07
C ALA A 572 34.11 28.45 -25.40
N LYS A 573 34.99 27.43 -25.47
CA LYS A 573 35.05 26.49 -26.60
C LYS A 573 33.81 25.58 -26.58
N PRO A 574 33.03 25.49 -27.67
CA PRO A 574 31.87 24.61 -27.74
C PRO A 574 32.23 23.14 -27.45
N MET A 575 31.38 22.48 -26.67
CA MET A 575 31.39 21.03 -26.47
C MET A 575 30.06 20.42 -26.90
N ASN A 576 30.12 19.26 -27.56
CA ASN A 576 28.95 18.57 -28.10
C ASN A 576 28.67 17.32 -27.28
N GLU A 577 27.46 17.18 -26.74
CA GLU A 577 27.07 16.07 -25.87
C GLU A 577 25.77 15.40 -26.34
N ALA A 578 25.82 14.09 -26.61
CA ALA A 578 24.61 13.31 -26.90
C ALA A 578 23.83 13.04 -25.61
N ILE A 579 22.69 13.73 -25.44
CA ILE A 579 21.86 13.65 -24.21
C ILE A 579 20.74 12.62 -24.31
N ILE A 580 20.30 12.29 -25.53
CA ILE A 580 19.34 11.22 -25.80
C ILE A 580 19.85 10.42 -27.00
N GLU A 581 19.93 9.10 -26.85
CA GLU A 581 20.20 8.16 -27.94
C GLU A 581 18.97 7.26 -28.14
N ALA A 582 18.44 7.20 -29.36
CA ALA A 582 17.24 6.45 -29.70
C ALA A 582 17.56 5.35 -30.73
N GLU A 583 17.48 4.07 -30.34
CA GLU A 583 17.84 2.93 -31.22
C GLU A 583 17.03 2.92 -32.53
N LYS A 584 15.79 3.45 -32.52
CA LYS A 584 14.90 3.52 -33.70
C LYS A 584 14.70 4.94 -34.24
N GLY A 585 15.57 5.87 -33.85
CA GLY A 585 15.60 7.24 -34.35
C GLY A 585 14.72 8.23 -33.57
N ILE A 586 14.94 9.51 -33.86
CA ILE A 586 14.32 10.66 -33.20
C ILE A 586 13.53 11.46 -34.24
N ASN A 587 12.31 11.88 -33.88
CA ASN A 587 11.44 12.69 -34.71
C ASN A 587 11.14 14.04 -34.02
N GLY A 588 11.38 15.15 -34.73
CA GLY A 588 11.35 16.50 -34.15
C GLY A 588 12.62 16.85 -33.36
N ASN A 589 12.66 18.06 -32.79
CA ASN A 589 13.73 18.59 -31.96
C ASN A 589 13.10 19.52 -30.89
N PHE A 590 13.84 19.87 -29.84
CA PHE A 590 13.40 20.89 -28.89
C PHE A 590 13.39 22.29 -29.55
N THR A 591 12.35 23.07 -29.30
CA THR A 591 12.22 24.44 -29.82
C THR A 591 12.82 25.49 -28.87
N LYS A 592 13.10 25.09 -27.63
CA LYS A 592 13.74 25.92 -26.61
C LYS A 592 14.76 25.09 -25.84
N VAL A 593 15.94 25.65 -25.60
CA VAL A 593 16.92 25.10 -24.65
C VAL A 593 17.17 26.12 -23.55
N GLU A 594 16.85 25.75 -22.32
CA GLU A 594 17.10 26.53 -21.10
C GLU A 594 18.38 26.04 -20.41
N THR A 595 19.08 26.98 -19.78
CA THR A 595 20.44 26.82 -19.25
C THR A 595 20.65 27.74 -18.05
N PRO A 596 21.66 27.48 -17.20
CA PRO A 596 22.16 28.47 -16.26
C PRO A 596 22.67 29.72 -16.98
N GLU A 597 22.55 30.87 -16.34
CA GLU A 597 22.67 32.21 -16.93
C GLU A 597 23.91 32.43 -17.82
N LEU A 598 25.09 31.91 -17.44
CA LEU A 598 26.36 32.06 -18.16
C LEU A 598 26.63 30.99 -19.24
N ILE A 599 25.65 30.16 -19.59
CA ILE A 599 25.81 29.10 -20.60
C ILE A 599 24.93 29.41 -21.83
N ASN A 600 25.50 29.21 -23.01
CA ASN A 600 24.79 29.12 -24.29
C ASN A 600 24.53 27.65 -24.60
N ALA A 601 23.36 27.35 -25.17
CA ALA A 601 23.05 26.01 -25.67
C ALA A 601 22.19 26.04 -26.95
N SER A 602 22.41 25.04 -27.80
CA SER A 602 21.53 24.66 -28.89
C SER A 602 21.43 23.14 -28.97
N SER A 603 20.32 22.59 -29.48
CA SER A 603 20.15 21.15 -29.69
C SER A 603 19.93 20.79 -31.15
N GLU A 604 20.51 19.68 -31.59
CA GLU A 604 20.39 19.15 -32.96
C GLU A 604 20.17 17.63 -32.91
N VAL A 605 19.30 17.12 -33.78
CA VAL A 605 19.14 15.68 -34.01
C VAL A 605 20.01 15.26 -35.18
N THR A 606 20.98 14.39 -34.91
CA THR A 606 21.91 13.85 -35.91
C THR A 606 21.80 12.32 -35.92
N GLY A 607 21.00 11.80 -36.85
CA GLY A 607 20.67 10.37 -36.93
C GLY A 607 19.89 9.91 -35.70
N ASN A 608 20.48 8.98 -34.93
CA ASN A 608 19.86 8.41 -33.72
C ASN A 608 20.17 9.19 -32.43
N ASN A 609 20.97 10.28 -32.49
CA ASN A 609 21.36 11.05 -31.31
C ASN A 609 20.77 12.46 -31.32
N LEU A 610 20.26 12.90 -30.18
CA LEU A 610 20.05 14.31 -29.88
C LEU A 610 21.30 14.84 -29.19
N THR A 611 22.00 15.75 -29.86
CA THR A 611 23.22 16.39 -29.38
C THR A 611 22.89 17.79 -28.87
N VAL A 612 23.46 18.19 -27.74
CA VAL A 612 23.48 19.58 -27.28
C VAL A 612 24.88 20.14 -27.49
N THR A 613 24.96 21.31 -28.13
CA THR A 613 26.17 22.12 -28.20
C THR A 613 26.15 23.12 -27.05
N LEU A 614 27.13 23.05 -26.16
CA LEU A 614 27.24 23.90 -24.96
C LEU A 614 28.48 24.78 -25.03
N SER A 615 28.37 26.06 -24.66
CA SER A 615 29.53 26.94 -24.44
C SER A 615 29.28 27.98 -23.35
N ARG A 616 30.35 28.50 -22.74
CA ARG A 616 30.31 29.63 -21.80
C ARG A 616 30.01 30.92 -22.60
N LYS A 617 29.09 31.76 -22.12
CA LYS A 617 28.92 33.14 -22.60
C LYS A 617 30.19 33.95 -22.31
N ASN A 618 30.49 34.91 -23.17
CA ASN A 618 31.57 35.86 -22.92
C ASN A 618 31.27 36.65 -21.62
N VAL A 619 32.19 36.60 -20.67
CA VAL A 619 32.06 37.22 -19.34
C VAL A 619 32.22 38.73 -19.43
N GLU A 620 33.06 39.24 -20.34
CA GLU A 620 33.24 40.70 -20.56
C GLU A 620 31.97 41.33 -21.16
N GLU A 621 31.37 40.67 -22.15
CA GLU A 621 30.07 41.06 -22.73
C GLU A 621 28.97 41.01 -21.66
N TYR A 622 28.87 39.88 -20.94
CA TYR A 622 27.87 39.69 -19.89
C TYR A 622 27.99 40.74 -18.78
N VAL A 623 29.20 40.93 -18.22
CA VAL A 623 29.47 41.91 -17.17
C VAL A 623 29.21 43.33 -17.67
N THR A 624 29.57 43.64 -18.92
CA THR A 624 29.24 44.95 -19.55
C THR A 624 27.72 45.18 -19.71
N SER A 625 26.91 44.13 -19.79
CA SER A 625 25.44 44.24 -19.88
C SER A 625 24.73 44.51 -18.54
N LEU A 626 25.42 44.38 -17.41
CA LEU A 626 24.84 44.58 -16.08
C LEU A 626 24.86 46.06 -15.65
N GLU A 627 23.72 46.59 -15.22
CA GLU A 627 23.57 47.98 -14.74
C GLU A 627 24.43 48.33 -13.51
N THR A 628 24.98 47.32 -12.80
CA THR A 628 25.75 47.49 -11.55
C THR A 628 27.24 47.23 -11.70
N THR A 629 27.76 47.27 -12.93
CA THR A 629 29.16 46.95 -13.23
C THR A 629 30.11 48.14 -13.03
N ASP A 630 31.18 47.88 -12.28
CA ASP A 630 32.32 48.79 -12.08
C ASP A 630 33.53 48.36 -12.94
N GLU A 631 34.51 49.27 -13.09
CA GLU A 631 35.67 49.06 -13.96
C GLU A 631 36.56 47.87 -13.52
N MET A 632 36.63 47.56 -12.21
CA MET A 632 37.40 46.38 -11.76
C MET A 632 36.74 45.08 -12.22
N ARG A 633 35.39 45.01 -12.22
CA ARG A 633 34.68 43.86 -12.80
C ARG A 633 34.93 43.70 -14.29
N ARG A 634 34.99 44.81 -15.03
CA ARG A 634 35.23 44.79 -16.50
C ARG A 634 36.65 44.31 -16.81
N VAL A 635 37.66 44.86 -16.15
CA VAL A 635 39.05 44.41 -16.29
C VAL A 635 39.22 42.94 -15.86
N ALA A 636 38.58 42.51 -14.77
CA ALA A 636 38.60 41.11 -14.35
C ALA A 636 37.93 40.17 -15.37
N ALA A 637 36.80 40.59 -15.96
CA ALA A 637 36.07 39.82 -16.97
C ALA A 637 36.84 39.74 -18.30
N GLN A 638 37.43 40.84 -18.76
CA GLN A 638 38.29 40.90 -19.94
C GLN A 638 39.51 39.98 -19.78
N ASN A 639 40.18 40.02 -18.62
CA ASN A 639 41.30 39.13 -18.32
C ASN A 639 40.92 37.65 -18.49
N ILE A 640 39.71 37.25 -18.07
CA ILE A 640 39.18 35.86 -18.17
C ILE A 640 38.93 35.40 -19.62
N GLU A 641 38.75 36.32 -20.57
CA GLU A 641 38.63 35.97 -22.01
C GLU A 641 39.98 36.02 -22.75
N THR A 642 40.98 36.72 -22.18
CA THR A 642 42.34 36.80 -22.74
C THR A 642 43.30 35.70 -22.24
N SER A 643 42.89 34.87 -21.27
CA SER A 643 43.68 33.82 -20.61
C SER A 643 43.36 32.41 -21.11
#